data_AF-A0A3B0UBX8-F1
#
_entry.id   AF-A0A3B0UBX8-F1
#
_cell.length_a   1.000
_cell.length_b   1.000
_cell.length_c   1.000
_cell.angle_alpha   90.00
_cell.angle_beta   90.00
_cell.angle_gamma   90.00
#
_symmetry.space_group_name_H-M   'P 1'
#
loop_
_entity.id
_entity.type
_entity.pdbx_description
1 polymer ?
#
loop_
_entity_poly.entity_id
_entity_poly.type
_entity_poly.pdbx_seq_one_letter_code
_entity_poly.pdbx_strand_id
1 'polypeptide(L)'
;MAFSYDGSNQKGLFKKIKAYSQNHSQIIVISKEGLAIPGSIQAEIIIYNPEELDSVNILADSLNDKSLDSCFSNNELLLADITNAQTNCEEACFKLWQAYGKLPNFLKASPPQFSSTAGVISKLNNTLKIFGAVYENGKLLTDVYWENSPGVKTYGYFCFPLIDDVYRKLIPYKAGYRFSPDIIYQSGSNMGNMKIFHGIKHKPDYGLMDYFTFSDKVRNEQRGNDKELITNGVQFEEDAELGGVAFFANRAYIDAGLQSKGSLKSNFSITAWVKPTKLSWNNSILGKGSNFVLKIHNGKLTYTMQGVKDYISENSPVPVNTWTHIGLVYSGFNNRIYFYLNGENTDEFNLIADYAGSDYTLIIGSNLWEEFFTGYLGEIKIWGRELNEGEIHYQYLNSRHKSKPSFFIWALVLMSVSGLVSYLIIKKRGADKKLFFQTKSSHGKSQKPGALPERERITCFGGLNVINSEGVNISLKFSPKLKQLFTLIFLYSQGGKKGITSKQLTETLWAGMNAANAKNSRGTYVQNLRSALLSFKKVKLVFNDRLWFLDIAESCFNEYKEVERILTALHREKDVIIIENLLPPLIAVLKQGRFLENMEESWLDPFIEKMNNQILEFCISMFDILDNRQHASLLFGLAEIISLNDPLNESALQKKIVLLIEQGKHSFAHSVYDNFIRLYKELYKEDYSVDFKDLITGDYEVV
;
A
#
# COMPACT_ATOMS: atom_id res chain seq x y z
N MET A 1 -16.43 43.63 28.24
CA MET A 1 -17.26 43.66 27.01
C MET A 1 -16.40 44.23 25.89
N ALA A 2 -16.43 43.64 24.70
CA ALA A 2 -15.73 44.15 23.52
C ALA A 2 -16.75 44.72 22.53
N PHE A 3 -16.38 45.76 21.78
CA PHE A 3 -17.21 46.35 20.75
C PHE A 3 -16.67 46.01 19.36
N SER A 4 -17.54 45.62 18.43
CA SER A 4 -17.17 45.51 17.01
C SER A 4 -17.50 46.80 16.27
N TYR A 5 -16.62 47.26 15.40
CA TYR A 5 -16.86 48.41 14.51
C TYR A 5 -16.54 48.05 13.07
N ASP A 6 -17.57 48.15 12.22
CA ASP A 6 -17.54 47.79 10.79
C ASP A 6 -17.41 49.00 9.86
N GLY A 7 -17.12 50.19 10.41
CA GLY A 7 -17.10 51.45 9.66
C GLY A 7 -18.43 52.22 9.69
N SER A 8 -19.50 51.62 10.22
CA SER A 8 -20.83 52.24 10.28
C SER A 8 -21.18 52.78 11.68
N ASN A 9 -21.89 53.92 11.73
CA ASN A 9 -22.44 54.49 12.96
C ASN A 9 -21.41 54.80 14.08
N GLN A 10 -20.28 55.43 13.72
CA GLN A 10 -19.22 55.83 14.65
C GLN A 10 -19.73 56.62 15.88
N LYS A 11 -20.67 57.55 15.67
CA LYS A 11 -21.28 58.34 16.76
C LYS A 11 -22.01 57.45 17.77
N GLY A 12 -22.74 56.44 17.29
CA GLY A 12 -23.45 55.47 18.14
C GLY A 12 -22.49 54.62 18.96
N LEU A 13 -21.39 54.18 18.35
CA LEU A 13 -20.32 53.45 19.05
C LEU A 13 -19.69 54.30 20.16
N PHE A 14 -19.30 55.55 19.88
CA PHE A 14 -18.70 56.42 20.90
C PHE A 14 -19.63 56.70 22.07
N LYS A 15 -20.94 56.82 21.83
CA LYS A 15 -21.93 56.95 22.93
C LYS A 15 -21.91 55.71 23.84
N LYS A 16 -21.81 54.51 23.28
CA LYS A 16 -21.71 53.25 24.03
C LYS A 16 -20.38 53.15 24.79
N ILE A 17 -19.26 53.45 24.13
CA ILE A 17 -17.92 53.44 24.75
C ILE A 17 -17.88 54.42 25.92
N LYS A 18 -18.39 55.65 25.76
CA LYS A 18 -18.41 56.66 26.83
C LYS A 18 -19.23 56.23 28.05
N ALA A 19 -20.36 55.55 27.84
CA ALA A 19 -21.15 55.01 28.94
C ALA A 19 -20.39 53.87 29.65
N TYR A 20 -19.74 52.99 28.89
CA TYR A 20 -18.99 51.86 29.44
C TYR A 20 -17.70 52.29 30.15
N SER A 21 -17.02 53.34 29.68
CA SER A 21 -15.78 53.85 30.29
C SER A 21 -15.97 54.44 31.69
N GLN A 22 -17.21 54.67 32.14
CA GLN A 22 -17.47 55.17 33.51
C GLN A 22 -17.06 54.16 34.59
N ASN A 23 -17.11 52.86 34.27
CA ASN A 23 -16.86 51.78 35.23
C ASN A 23 -15.69 50.86 34.82
N HIS A 24 -15.03 51.15 33.70
CA HIS A 24 -14.00 50.28 33.12
C HIS A 24 -12.80 51.09 32.65
N SER A 25 -11.62 50.71 33.12
CA SER A 25 -10.34 51.35 32.78
C SER A 25 -9.81 50.96 31.39
N GLN A 26 -10.24 49.80 30.87
CA GLN A 26 -9.85 49.29 29.56
C GLN A 26 -11.07 48.86 28.76
N ILE A 27 -11.09 49.22 27.48
CA ILE A 27 -12.17 48.87 26.55
C ILE A 27 -11.56 48.30 25.29
N ILE A 28 -12.05 47.13 24.89
CA ILE A 28 -11.60 46.45 23.69
C ILE A 28 -12.52 46.80 22.53
N VAL A 29 -11.93 47.17 21.39
CA VAL A 29 -12.63 47.40 20.13
C VAL A 29 -12.02 46.52 19.04
N ILE A 30 -12.85 45.76 18.33
CA ILE A 30 -12.46 44.94 17.20
C ILE A 30 -12.86 45.71 15.93
N SER A 31 -11.88 46.18 15.16
CA SER A 31 -12.14 46.96 13.94
C SER A 31 -11.02 46.90 12.91
N LYS A 32 -11.40 46.90 11.62
CA LYS A 32 -10.45 47.06 10.51
C LYS A 32 -9.99 48.51 10.32
N GLU A 33 -10.78 49.48 10.80
CA GLU A 33 -10.49 50.90 10.64
C GLU A 33 -9.84 51.46 11.91
N GLY A 34 -8.87 52.35 11.73
CA GLY A 34 -8.35 53.15 12.83
C GLY A 34 -9.45 54.04 13.41
N LEU A 35 -9.73 53.89 14.71
CA LEU A 35 -10.67 54.77 15.42
C LEU A 35 -9.94 55.96 16.04
N ALA A 36 -10.25 57.17 15.57
CA ALA A 36 -9.84 58.40 16.23
C ALA A 36 -10.71 58.62 17.48
N ILE A 37 -10.13 58.37 18.65
CA ILE A 37 -10.87 58.32 19.92
C ILE A 37 -11.04 59.73 20.47
N PRO A 38 -12.27 60.17 20.79
CA PRO A 38 -12.48 61.49 21.37
C PRO A 38 -11.76 61.59 22.72
N GLY A 39 -10.95 62.63 22.94
CA GLY A 39 -10.18 62.84 24.18
C GLY A 39 -11.00 62.99 25.48
N SER A 40 -12.33 62.91 25.39
CA SER A 40 -13.26 62.88 26.54
C SER A 40 -13.44 61.48 27.16
N ILE A 41 -12.82 60.45 26.58
CA ILE A 41 -12.87 59.07 27.07
C ILE A 41 -11.57 58.80 27.84
N GLN A 42 -11.68 58.60 29.16
CA GLN A 42 -10.53 58.36 30.04
C GLN A 42 -10.08 56.89 30.09
N ALA A 43 -10.88 55.97 29.55
CA ALA A 43 -10.50 54.56 29.46
C ALA A 43 -9.48 54.35 28.34
N GLU A 44 -8.51 53.47 28.60
CA GLU A 44 -7.59 52.98 27.57
C GLU A 44 -8.38 52.13 26.56
N ILE A 45 -8.27 52.47 25.28
CA ILE A 45 -8.93 51.72 24.22
C ILE A 45 -7.89 50.86 23.51
N ILE A 46 -8.11 49.56 23.55
CA ILE A 46 -7.28 48.56 22.88
C ILE A 46 -8.01 48.15 21.61
N ILE A 47 -7.39 48.40 20.46
CA ILE A 47 -7.96 48.08 19.15
C ILE A 47 -7.28 46.82 18.62
N TYR A 48 -8.07 45.80 18.28
CA TYR A 48 -7.61 44.62 17.55
C TYR A 48 -8.15 44.65 16.13
N ASN A 49 -7.29 44.34 15.17
CA ASN A 49 -7.74 44.10 13.80
C ASN A 49 -8.41 42.71 13.77
N PRO A 50 -9.61 42.56 13.17
CA PRO A 50 -10.23 41.25 12.96
C PRO A 50 -9.30 40.21 12.30
N GLU A 51 -8.32 40.64 11.50
CA GLU A 51 -7.36 39.75 10.83
C GLU A 51 -6.28 39.19 11.78
N GLU A 52 -6.13 39.77 12.97
CA GLU A 52 -5.25 39.28 14.06
C GLU A 52 -5.97 38.28 14.97
N LEU A 53 -7.23 37.98 14.68
CA LEU A 53 -8.06 37.03 15.41
C LEU A 53 -8.35 35.84 14.52
N ASP A 54 -8.18 34.63 15.06
CA ASP A 54 -8.84 33.48 14.48
C ASP A 54 -10.34 33.57 14.76
N SER A 55 -11.15 33.03 13.85
CA SER A 55 -12.61 33.10 13.98
C SER A 55 -13.24 31.75 13.68
N VAL A 56 -14.08 31.27 14.60
CA VAL A 56 -14.81 30.01 14.45
C VAL A 56 -16.31 30.24 14.71
N ASN A 57 -17.16 29.62 13.90
CA ASN A 57 -18.60 29.60 14.11
C ASN A 57 -19.00 28.28 14.80
N ILE A 58 -19.60 28.36 15.99
CA ILE A 58 -19.99 27.20 16.78
C ILE A 58 -21.43 26.82 16.42
N LEU A 59 -21.57 25.83 15.53
CA LEU A 59 -22.84 25.16 15.22
C LEU A 59 -22.92 23.85 16.02
N ALA A 60 -23.98 23.70 16.82
CA ALA A 60 -24.09 22.70 17.89
C ALA A 60 -23.93 21.21 17.47
N ASP A 61 -23.94 20.90 16.17
CA ASP A 61 -23.92 19.51 15.64
C ASP A 61 -22.72 19.17 14.73
N SER A 62 -21.70 20.04 14.57
CA SER A 62 -20.65 19.80 13.56
C SER A 62 -19.22 20.18 13.98
N LEU A 63 -18.81 19.82 15.19
CA LEU A 63 -17.38 19.69 15.51
C LEU A 63 -16.82 18.41 14.86
N ASN A 64 -16.91 18.28 13.53
CA ASN A 64 -16.14 17.29 12.80
C ASN A 64 -14.73 17.86 12.61
N ASP A 65 -13.75 17.30 13.30
CA ASP A 65 -12.40 17.88 13.50
C ASP A 65 -11.71 18.40 12.22
N LYS A 66 -11.91 17.76 11.05
CA LYS A 66 -11.22 18.18 9.82
C LYS A 66 -11.67 19.51 9.23
N SER A 67 -12.88 20.00 9.51
CA SER A 67 -13.41 21.23 8.87
C SER A 67 -12.93 22.52 9.53
N LEU A 68 -12.46 22.46 10.79
CA LEU A 68 -12.10 23.64 11.58
C LEU A 68 -10.63 24.02 11.47
N ASP A 69 -9.79 23.15 10.92
CA ASP A 69 -8.37 23.39 10.75
C ASP A 69 -8.05 24.67 9.97
N SER A 70 -8.84 24.95 8.94
CA SER A 70 -8.71 26.18 8.14
C SER A 70 -9.04 27.46 8.90
N CYS A 71 -9.68 27.36 10.07
CA CYS A 71 -10.04 28.51 10.90
C CYS A 71 -8.90 28.97 11.82
N PHE A 72 -7.82 28.18 11.93
CA PHE A 72 -6.74 28.45 12.87
C PHE A 72 -5.44 28.84 12.17
N SER A 73 -4.78 29.85 12.73
CA SER A 73 -3.51 30.37 12.25
C SER A 73 -2.53 30.58 13.40
N ASN A 74 -1.43 31.29 13.15
CA ASN A 74 -0.48 31.70 14.18
C ASN A 74 -0.94 32.88 15.05
N ASN A 75 -2.16 33.39 14.83
CA ASN A 75 -2.80 34.33 15.72
C ASN A 75 -3.02 33.74 17.11
N GLU A 76 -2.73 34.50 18.17
CA GLU A 76 -2.91 34.03 19.55
C GLU A 76 -4.39 33.98 19.95
N LEU A 77 -5.18 34.96 19.50
CA LEU A 77 -6.51 35.22 20.01
C LEU A 77 -7.59 34.58 19.13
N LEU A 78 -8.65 34.09 19.78
CA LEU A 78 -9.81 33.46 19.13
C LEU A 78 -11.11 34.20 19.41
N LEU A 79 -11.87 34.47 18.34
CA LEU A 79 -13.26 34.88 18.35
C LEU A 79 -14.16 33.67 18.03
N ALA A 80 -14.93 33.21 19.01
CA ALA A 80 -15.96 32.20 18.78
C ALA A 80 -17.34 32.86 18.61
N ASP A 81 -17.96 32.65 17.46
CA ASP A 81 -19.33 33.09 17.16
C ASP A 81 -20.31 32.01 17.61
N ILE A 82 -21.11 32.33 18.63
CA ILE A 82 -22.14 31.46 19.22
C ILE A 82 -23.56 31.96 18.92
N THR A 83 -23.71 32.94 18.03
CA THR A 83 -25.02 33.55 17.71
C THR A 83 -26.06 32.53 17.26
N ASN A 84 -25.64 31.50 16.52
CA ASN A 84 -26.52 30.46 15.97
C ASN A 84 -26.54 29.17 16.81
N ALA A 85 -25.91 29.14 17.97
CA ALA A 85 -25.85 27.93 18.79
C ALA A 85 -27.21 27.63 19.44
N GLN A 86 -27.80 26.48 19.09
CA GLN A 86 -29.17 26.11 19.52
C GLN A 86 -29.22 25.49 20.93
N THR A 87 -28.18 24.75 21.36
CA THR A 87 -27.99 24.16 22.72
C THR A 87 -26.49 23.87 23.00
N ASN A 88 -26.10 23.68 24.27
CA ASN A 88 -24.76 23.23 24.74
C ASN A 88 -23.50 24.07 24.34
N CYS A 89 -23.61 25.40 24.29
CA CYS A 89 -22.49 26.30 23.95
C CYS A 89 -21.23 26.12 24.81
N GLU A 90 -21.41 25.86 26.11
CA GLU A 90 -20.32 25.67 27.05
C GLU A 90 -19.46 24.46 26.65
N GLU A 91 -20.10 23.31 26.47
CA GLU A 91 -19.44 22.06 26.10
C GLU A 91 -18.71 22.21 24.77
N ALA A 92 -19.33 22.86 23.79
CA ALA A 92 -18.71 23.12 22.48
C ALA A 92 -17.47 24.01 22.60
N CYS A 93 -17.50 25.07 23.41
CA CYS A 93 -16.34 25.94 23.66
C CYS A 93 -15.19 25.17 24.32
N PHE A 94 -15.49 24.32 25.31
CA PHE A 94 -14.48 23.52 25.99
C PHE A 94 -13.88 22.43 25.10
N LYS A 95 -14.70 21.73 24.28
CA LYS A 95 -14.19 20.77 23.30
C LYS A 95 -13.25 21.42 22.29
N LEU A 96 -13.64 22.59 21.77
CA LEU A 96 -12.77 23.37 20.88
C LEU A 96 -11.46 23.77 21.58
N TRP A 97 -11.56 24.27 22.81
CA TRP A 97 -10.38 24.68 23.59
C TRP A 97 -9.42 23.50 23.83
N GLN A 98 -9.95 22.33 24.17
CA GLN A 98 -9.16 21.11 24.37
C GLN A 98 -8.51 20.61 23.07
N ALA A 99 -9.26 20.57 21.97
CA ALA A 99 -8.78 20.02 20.69
C ALA A 99 -7.67 20.87 20.05
N TYR A 100 -7.75 22.19 20.17
CA TYR A 100 -6.84 23.11 19.47
C TYR A 100 -5.86 23.85 20.37
N GLY A 101 -5.98 23.69 21.69
CA GLY A 101 -5.24 24.51 22.64
C GLY A 101 -5.47 26.00 22.41
N LYS A 102 -6.69 26.40 22.01
CA LYS A 102 -7.06 27.80 21.78
C LYS A 102 -8.23 28.19 22.66
N LEU A 103 -7.97 29.08 23.61
CA LEU A 103 -8.98 29.63 24.49
C LEU A 103 -9.89 30.58 23.69
N PRO A 104 -11.23 30.46 23.73
CA PRO A 104 -12.12 31.46 23.18
C PRO A 104 -11.99 32.79 23.95
N ASN A 105 -11.16 33.71 23.47
CA ASN A 105 -10.94 35.02 24.09
C ASN A 105 -12.16 35.93 23.96
N PHE A 106 -12.86 35.84 22.83
CA PHE A 106 -14.05 36.60 22.54
C PHE A 106 -15.21 35.67 22.19
N LEU A 107 -16.37 35.88 22.82
CA LEU A 107 -17.61 35.20 22.46
C LEU A 107 -18.59 36.21 21.84
N LYS A 108 -18.96 35.98 20.58
CA LYS A 108 -19.97 36.78 19.89
C LYS A 108 -21.33 36.12 20.06
N ALA A 109 -22.26 36.83 20.70
CA ALA A 109 -23.58 36.32 21.04
C ALA A 109 -24.67 37.36 20.74
N SER A 110 -25.91 36.90 20.58
CA SER A 110 -27.08 37.78 20.44
C SER A 110 -27.59 38.24 21.82
N PRO A 111 -28.25 39.42 21.95
CA PRO A 111 -28.71 39.92 23.24
C PRO A 111 -29.52 38.93 24.11
N PRO A 112 -30.41 38.07 23.56
CA PRO A 112 -31.12 37.07 24.35
C PRO A 112 -30.20 36.02 24.99
N GLN A 113 -29.01 35.79 24.42
CA GLN A 113 -28.03 34.80 24.89
C GLN A 113 -27.03 35.38 25.90
N PHE A 114 -27.07 36.67 26.23
CA PHE A 114 -26.05 37.29 27.09
C PHE A 114 -25.97 36.66 28.49
N SER A 115 -27.10 36.29 29.08
CA SER A 115 -27.14 35.67 30.41
C SER A 115 -26.46 34.29 30.41
N SER A 116 -26.79 33.43 29.45
CA SER A 116 -26.15 32.12 29.31
C SER A 116 -24.67 32.23 28.92
N THR A 117 -24.33 33.19 28.05
CA THR A 117 -22.94 33.48 27.65
C THR A 117 -22.09 33.93 28.83
N ALA A 118 -22.64 34.73 29.75
CA ALA A 118 -21.92 35.15 30.96
C ALA A 118 -21.49 33.95 31.84
N GLY A 119 -22.33 32.91 31.91
CA GLY A 119 -21.99 31.65 32.57
C GLY A 119 -20.80 30.94 31.93
N VAL A 120 -20.77 30.87 30.58
CA VAL A 120 -19.64 30.29 29.82
C VAL A 120 -18.37 31.09 30.06
N ILE A 121 -18.42 32.42 29.97
CA ILE A 121 -17.27 33.31 30.23
C ILE A 121 -16.71 33.08 31.64
N SER A 122 -17.59 33.01 32.64
CA SER A 122 -17.19 32.77 34.03
C SER A 122 -16.43 31.45 34.17
N LYS A 123 -16.93 30.37 33.54
CA LYS A 123 -16.26 29.07 33.57
C LYS A 123 -14.92 29.07 32.85
N LEU A 124 -14.84 29.62 31.64
CA LEU A 124 -13.58 29.74 30.89
C LEU A 124 -12.52 30.51 31.68
N ASN A 125 -12.90 31.63 32.29
CA ASN A 125 -11.97 32.47 33.06
C ASN A 125 -11.50 31.84 34.38
N ASN A 126 -12.37 31.07 35.05
CA ASN A 126 -12.04 30.40 36.31
C ASN A 126 -11.32 29.06 36.12
N THR A 127 -11.22 28.56 34.89
CA THR A 127 -10.51 27.30 34.59
C THR A 127 -9.01 27.52 34.59
N LEU A 128 -8.28 26.72 35.37
CA LEU A 128 -6.81 26.73 35.35
C LEU A 128 -6.29 26.34 33.96
N LYS A 129 -5.18 26.93 33.56
CA LYS A 129 -4.65 26.77 32.20
C LYS A 129 -3.13 26.66 32.17
N ILE A 130 -2.65 25.95 31.16
CA ILE A 130 -1.24 25.88 30.77
C ILE A 130 -1.12 26.47 29.37
N PHE A 131 -0.15 27.36 29.17
CA PHE A 131 -0.03 28.10 27.92
C PHE A 131 1.43 28.31 27.54
N GLY A 132 1.65 28.58 26.26
CA GLY A 132 2.97 28.61 25.69
C GLY A 132 2.99 28.86 24.20
N ALA A 133 4.19 28.69 23.64
CA ALA A 133 4.43 28.83 22.22
C ALA A 133 5.47 27.82 21.73
N VAL A 134 5.31 27.41 20.48
CA VAL A 134 6.22 26.53 19.76
C VAL A 134 6.87 27.31 18.61
N TYR A 135 8.21 27.24 18.52
CA TYR A 135 8.98 28.01 17.56
C TYR A 135 9.89 27.13 16.69
N GLU A 136 10.09 27.52 15.44
CA GLU A 136 11.20 27.10 14.58
C GLU A 136 12.03 28.35 14.23
N ASN A 137 13.31 28.37 14.60
CA ASN A 137 14.24 29.47 14.26
C ASN A 137 13.66 30.89 14.57
N GLY A 138 12.98 31.02 15.71
CA GLY A 138 12.37 32.29 16.15
C GLY A 138 11.02 32.64 15.52
N LYS A 139 10.50 31.81 14.61
CA LYS A 139 9.14 31.94 14.04
C LYS A 139 8.20 30.92 14.67
N LEU A 140 6.92 31.25 14.78
CA LEU A 140 5.92 30.32 15.30
C LEU A 140 5.80 29.10 14.38
N LEU A 141 5.82 27.91 14.98
CA LEU A 141 5.68 26.64 14.29
C LEU A 141 4.23 26.16 14.38
N THR A 142 3.53 26.10 13.25
CA THR A 142 2.15 25.62 13.17
C THR A 142 2.07 24.09 13.13
N ASP A 143 0.86 23.53 13.21
CA ASP A 143 0.56 22.10 13.09
C ASP A 143 1.45 21.20 13.97
N VAL A 144 1.53 21.56 15.25
CA VAL A 144 2.25 20.80 16.27
C VAL A 144 1.22 20.01 17.09
N TYR A 145 1.38 18.70 17.09
CA TYR A 145 0.56 17.75 17.83
C TYR A 145 1.13 17.50 19.24
N TRP A 146 0.38 16.78 20.08
CA TRP A 146 0.80 16.44 21.44
C TRP A 146 0.69 14.93 21.69
N GLU A 147 1.80 14.25 22.00
CA GLU A 147 1.85 12.78 22.06
C GLU A 147 0.89 12.16 23.08
N ASN A 148 0.71 12.86 24.21
CA ASN A 148 -0.14 12.43 25.29
C ASN A 148 -1.62 12.83 25.10
N SER A 149 -1.98 13.41 23.95
CA SER A 149 -3.35 13.85 23.66
C SER A 149 -3.68 13.60 22.19
N PRO A 150 -4.12 12.39 21.83
CA PRO A 150 -4.39 12.00 20.45
C PRO A 150 -5.34 12.98 19.74
N GLY A 151 -4.98 13.40 18.53
CA GLY A 151 -5.77 14.33 17.72
C GLY A 151 -5.65 15.82 18.10
N VAL A 152 -5.06 16.15 19.26
CA VAL A 152 -4.88 17.54 19.70
C VAL A 152 -3.71 18.18 18.97
N LYS A 153 -3.92 19.39 18.43
CA LYS A 153 -2.88 20.14 17.73
C LYS A 153 -2.97 21.65 17.93
N THR A 154 -1.87 22.33 17.66
CA THR A 154 -1.69 23.77 17.92
C THR A 154 -0.98 24.46 16.76
N TYR A 155 -1.18 25.77 16.65
CA TYR A 155 -0.74 26.58 15.51
C TYR A 155 0.29 27.64 15.94
N GLY A 156 1.30 27.24 16.71
CA GLY A 156 2.30 28.16 17.28
C GLY A 156 2.02 28.45 18.74
N TYR A 157 1.05 29.33 19.02
CA TYR A 157 0.58 29.54 20.40
C TYR A 157 -0.34 28.40 20.84
N PHE A 158 -0.27 28.08 22.13
CA PHE A 158 -1.17 27.11 22.76
C PHE A 158 -1.58 27.55 24.15
N CYS A 159 -2.77 27.14 24.55
CA CYS A 159 -3.39 27.34 25.84
C CYS A 159 -4.36 26.17 26.05
N PHE A 160 -4.06 25.27 26.99
CA PHE A 160 -4.91 24.13 27.32
C PHE A 160 -5.58 24.31 28.68
N PRO A 161 -6.82 23.83 28.84
CA PRO A 161 -7.47 23.80 30.14
C PRO A 161 -6.92 22.65 30.99
N LEU A 162 -6.50 22.94 32.22
CA LEU A 162 -6.04 21.95 33.21
C LEU A 162 -7.24 21.31 33.93
N ILE A 163 -8.12 20.66 33.17
CA ILE A 163 -9.29 19.94 33.69
C ILE A 163 -8.90 18.50 34.05
N ASP A 164 -7.99 17.92 33.28
CA ASP A 164 -7.49 16.55 33.44
C ASP A 164 -5.98 16.53 33.65
N ASP A 165 -5.49 15.48 34.32
CA ASP A 165 -4.06 15.27 34.56
C ASP A 165 -3.25 15.08 33.27
N VAL A 166 -3.92 14.81 32.15
CA VAL A 166 -3.34 14.67 30.82
C VAL A 166 -2.47 15.87 30.45
N TYR A 167 -2.95 17.10 30.69
CA TYR A 167 -2.23 18.33 30.34
C TYR A 167 -1.16 18.74 31.36
N ARG A 168 -0.92 17.94 32.41
CA ARG A 168 0.21 18.18 33.32
C ARG A 168 1.54 17.74 32.71
N LYS A 169 1.51 17.02 31.61
CA LYS A 169 2.67 16.63 30.82
C LYS A 169 2.43 17.14 29.40
N LEU A 170 3.42 17.75 28.78
CA LEU A 170 3.33 18.24 27.42
C LEU A 170 4.51 17.69 26.62
N ILE A 171 4.21 16.89 25.60
CA ILE A 171 5.21 16.34 24.67
C ILE A 171 4.80 16.75 23.25
N PRO A 172 5.42 17.78 22.65
CA PRO A 172 5.11 18.20 21.30
C PRO A 172 5.60 17.18 20.26
N TYR A 173 4.86 17.05 19.18
CA TYR A 173 5.13 16.14 18.08
C TYR A 173 4.87 16.81 16.73
N LYS A 174 5.80 16.65 15.79
CA LYS A 174 5.62 17.03 14.38
C LYS A 174 6.60 16.26 13.51
N ALA A 175 6.11 15.62 12.45
CA ALA A 175 6.92 14.89 11.48
C ALA A 175 8.13 15.72 10.98
N GLY A 176 9.33 15.16 11.09
CA GLY A 176 10.58 15.82 10.67
C GLY A 176 11.17 16.83 11.66
N TYR A 177 10.65 16.90 12.90
CA TYR A 177 11.17 17.77 13.96
C TYR A 177 11.49 16.98 15.23
N ARG A 178 12.54 17.41 15.94
CA ARG A 178 12.69 17.18 17.38
C ARG A 178 12.42 18.47 18.14
N PHE A 179 12.03 18.38 19.40
CA PHE A 179 11.75 19.54 20.24
C PHE A 179 12.78 19.69 21.37
N SER A 180 13.01 20.95 21.77
CA SER A 180 13.81 21.32 22.93
C SER A 180 13.08 22.36 23.77
N PRO A 181 12.75 22.08 25.05
CA PRO A 181 12.81 20.74 25.66
C PRO A 181 11.90 19.75 24.92
N ASP A 182 12.14 18.47 25.08
CA ASP A 182 11.31 17.39 24.51
C ASP A 182 10.03 17.17 25.32
N ILE A 183 10.04 17.52 26.61
CA ILE A 183 8.93 17.37 27.52
C ILE A 183 8.89 18.51 28.56
N ILE A 184 7.69 18.95 28.92
CA ILE A 184 7.49 19.83 30.07
C ILE A 184 6.43 19.25 31.00
N TYR A 185 6.74 19.23 32.29
CA TYR A 185 5.78 18.92 33.35
C TYR A 185 5.27 20.19 34.02
N GLN A 186 3.96 20.29 34.16
CA GLN A 186 3.29 21.30 34.97
C GLN A 186 3.39 20.91 36.45
N SER A 187 4.07 21.74 37.22
CA SER A 187 4.21 21.61 38.67
C SER A 187 3.66 22.87 39.36
N GLY A 188 3.50 22.82 40.68
CA GLY A 188 3.10 24.02 41.43
C GLY A 188 4.09 25.18 41.29
N SER A 189 5.39 24.89 41.16
CA SER A 189 6.44 25.91 41.09
C SER A 189 6.56 26.62 39.73
N ASN A 190 6.04 26.00 38.65
CA ASN A 190 6.05 26.59 37.31
C ASN A 190 4.64 26.91 36.79
N MET A 191 3.65 26.92 37.69
CA MET A 191 2.28 27.32 37.42
C MET A 191 2.22 28.80 37.06
N GLY A 192 1.54 29.12 35.97
CA GLY A 192 1.49 30.48 35.42
C GLY A 192 2.70 30.88 34.54
N ASN A 193 3.78 30.09 34.51
CA ASN A 193 4.90 30.36 33.61
C ASN A 193 4.57 29.94 32.18
N MET A 194 4.95 30.76 31.21
CA MET A 194 4.85 30.43 29.79
C MET A 194 5.74 29.24 29.45
N LYS A 195 5.21 28.29 28.68
CA LYS A 195 5.94 27.10 28.22
C LYS A 195 6.46 27.32 26.81
N ILE A 196 7.75 27.08 26.57
CA ILE A 196 8.39 27.35 25.29
C ILE A 196 8.99 26.07 24.74
N PHE A 197 8.70 25.77 23.49
CA PHE A 197 9.28 24.65 22.76
C PHE A 197 9.96 25.16 21.50
N HIS A 198 11.17 24.67 21.23
CA HIS A 198 11.89 24.94 19.98
C HIS A 198 11.93 23.67 19.12
N GLY A 199 11.20 23.69 18.01
CA GLY A 199 11.26 22.70 16.96
C GLY A 199 12.54 22.85 16.13
N ILE A 200 13.26 21.75 15.97
CA ILE A 200 14.51 21.66 15.22
C ILE A 200 14.33 20.56 14.16
N LYS A 201 14.44 20.94 12.88
CA LYS A 201 14.36 19.99 11.76
C LYS A 201 15.41 18.89 11.88
N HIS A 202 15.00 17.67 11.55
CA HIS A 202 15.90 16.56 11.39
C HIS A 202 16.83 16.76 10.18
N LYS A 203 18.01 16.15 10.24
CA LYS A 203 18.85 16.02 9.05
C LYS A 203 18.19 15.03 8.08
N PRO A 204 18.40 15.15 6.76
CA PRO A 204 17.78 14.26 5.77
C PRO A 204 18.05 12.76 5.98
N ASP A 205 19.19 12.42 6.58
CA ASP A 205 19.65 11.06 6.89
C ASP A 205 19.28 10.58 8.30
N TYR A 206 18.71 11.45 9.14
CA TYR A 206 18.32 11.08 10.50
C TYR A 206 17.28 9.96 10.46
N GLY A 207 17.55 8.86 11.17
CA GLY A 207 16.67 7.68 11.21
C GLY A 207 16.76 6.78 9.97
N LEU A 208 17.69 7.01 9.04
CA LEU A 208 17.95 6.12 7.91
C LEU A 208 18.47 4.75 8.42
N MET A 209 17.76 3.67 8.07
CA MET A 209 18.03 2.30 8.51
C MET A 209 18.65 1.45 7.40
N ASP A 210 18.23 1.70 6.15
CA ASP A 210 18.73 1.03 4.96
C ASP A 210 18.89 2.00 3.81
N TYR A 211 19.98 1.83 3.06
CA TYR A 211 20.21 2.54 1.82
C TYR A 211 20.81 1.58 0.80
N PHE A 212 19.96 1.03 -0.07
CA PHE A 212 20.36 0.10 -1.12
C PHE A 212 20.76 0.83 -2.40
N THR A 213 21.96 0.51 -2.88
CA THR A 213 22.53 0.97 -4.17
C THR A 213 22.87 -0.22 -5.06
N PHE A 214 22.89 -0.01 -6.37
CA PHE A 214 22.92 -1.09 -7.37
C PHE A 214 23.95 -0.88 -8.49
N SER A 215 25.18 -0.50 -8.13
CA SER A 215 26.25 -0.22 -9.11
C SER A 215 26.76 -1.48 -9.82
N ASP A 216 27.75 -2.16 -9.25
CA ASP A 216 28.27 -3.45 -9.77
C ASP A 216 27.66 -4.66 -9.04
N LYS A 217 27.11 -4.40 -7.85
CA LYS A 217 26.39 -5.32 -6.99
C LYS A 217 25.45 -4.52 -6.10
N VAL A 218 24.54 -5.21 -5.42
CA VAL A 218 23.76 -4.60 -4.35
C VAL A 218 24.66 -4.31 -3.14
N ARG A 219 24.50 -3.12 -2.57
CA ARG A 219 25.15 -2.70 -1.31
C ARG A 219 24.15 -2.00 -0.44
N ASN A 220 24.29 -2.14 0.87
CA ASN A 220 23.60 -1.29 1.83
C ASN A 220 24.59 -0.26 2.41
N GLU A 221 24.60 0.94 1.84
CA GLU A 221 25.55 2.00 2.18
C GLU A 221 25.40 2.47 3.64
N GLN A 222 24.18 2.41 4.18
CA GLN A 222 23.91 2.82 5.56
C GLN A 222 24.52 1.85 6.58
N ARG A 223 24.53 0.54 6.26
CA ARG A 223 25.07 -0.50 7.14
C ARG A 223 26.54 -0.82 6.88
N GLY A 224 27.07 -0.40 5.73
CA GLY A 224 28.42 -0.75 5.30
C GLY A 224 28.65 -2.25 5.10
N ASN A 225 27.58 -3.04 4.89
CA ASN A 225 27.64 -4.50 4.76
C ASN A 225 27.05 -4.97 3.42
N ASP A 226 27.79 -5.83 2.72
CA ASP A 226 27.41 -6.53 1.50
C ASP A 226 27.36 -8.06 1.69
N LYS A 227 27.81 -8.60 2.83
CA LYS A 227 28.04 -10.04 3.04
C LYS A 227 26.79 -10.88 3.31
N GLU A 228 25.71 -10.27 3.79
CA GLU A 228 24.43 -10.97 4.05
C GLU A 228 23.43 -10.86 2.89
N LEU A 229 23.73 -10.04 1.87
CA LEU A 229 22.81 -9.78 0.76
C LEU A 229 22.87 -10.93 -0.24
N ILE A 230 21.74 -11.58 -0.49
CA ILE A 230 21.65 -12.70 -1.44
C ILE A 230 20.87 -12.25 -2.67
N THR A 231 21.50 -12.30 -3.83
CA THR A 231 20.88 -11.96 -5.11
C THR A 231 20.49 -13.22 -5.86
N ASN A 232 19.26 -13.29 -6.37
CA ASN A 232 18.81 -14.34 -7.28
C ASN A 232 18.42 -13.73 -8.62
N GLY A 233 19.14 -14.02 -9.69
CA GLY A 233 18.78 -13.61 -11.06
C GLY A 233 18.79 -12.11 -11.35
N VAL A 234 19.26 -11.27 -10.43
CA VAL A 234 19.34 -9.81 -10.60
C VAL A 234 20.56 -9.44 -11.43
N GLN A 235 20.37 -8.50 -12.36
CA GLN A 235 21.44 -7.93 -13.18
C GLN A 235 21.67 -6.48 -12.75
N PHE A 236 22.89 -5.98 -12.93
CA PHE A 236 23.26 -4.61 -12.58
C PHE A 236 23.73 -3.86 -13.83
N GLU A 237 23.22 -2.65 -14.01
CA GLU A 237 23.46 -1.82 -15.19
C GLU A 237 23.72 -0.37 -14.79
N GLU A 238 24.42 0.38 -15.64
CA GLU A 238 24.59 1.83 -15.47
C GLU A 238 23.54 2.56 -16.31
N ASP A 239 22.65 3.29 -15.65
CA ASP A 239 21.64 4.17 -16.23
C ASP A 239 22.17 5.61 -16.32
N ALA A 240 21.79 6.33 -17.38
CA ALA A 240 22.29 7.68 -17.64
C ALA A 240 21.81 8.72 -16.60
N GLU A 241 20.64 8.49 -15.98
CA GLU A 241 20.02 9.41 -15.04
C GLU A 241 20.34 9.04 -13.59
N LEU A 242 20.27 7.75 -13.26
CA LEU A 242 20.40 7.25 -11.88
C LEU A 242 21.76 6.61 -11.55
N GLY A 243 22.62 6.37 -12.54
CA GLY A 243 23.83 5.58 -12.37
C GLY A 243 23.51 4.10 -12.18
N GLY A 244 24.14 3.46 -11.21
CA GLY A 244 23.92 2.03 -10.91
C GLY A 244 22.47 1.66 -10.59
N VAL A 245 21.86 0.80 -11.41
CA VAL A 245 20.50 0.28 -11.25
C VAL A 245 20.48 -1.24 -11.31
N ALA A 246 19.50 -1.85 -10.66
CA ALA A 246 19.27 -3.29 -10.69
C ALA A 246 18.11 -3.63 -11.63
N PHE A 247 18.33 -4.55 -12.56
CA PHE A 247 17.32 -5.11 -13.44
C PHE A 247 16.82 -6.45 -12.90
N PHE A 248 15.50 -6.53 -12.73
CA PHE A 248 14.77 -7.70 -12.24
C PHE A 248 13.96 -8.31 -13.39
N ALA A 249 14.25 -9.56 -13.70
CA ALA A 249 13.51 -10.37 -14.67
C ALA A 249 13.42 -11.82 -14.20
N ASN A 250 12.46 -12.59 -14.73
CA ASN A 250 12.38 -14.04 -14.51
C ASN A 250 12.44 -14.46 -13.03
N ARG A 251 11.60 -13.87 -12.17
CA ARG A 251 11.55 -14.16 -10.71
C ARG A 251 12.81 -13.77 -9.95
N ALA A 252 13.51 -12.74 -10.42
CA ALA A 252 14.67 -12.18 -9.73
C ALA A 252 14.26 -11.48 -8.43
N TYR A 253 15.11 -11.57 -7.41
CA TYR A 253 14.92 -10.90 -6.12
C TYR A 253 16.24 -10.71 -5.38
N ILE A 254 16.23 -9.89 -4.34
CA ILE A 254 17.34 -9.72 -3.39
C ILE A 254 16.82 -9.95 -1.98
N ASP A 255 17.43 -10.84 -1.22
CA ASP A 255 17.26 -10.91 0.24
C ASP A 255 18.22 -9.93 0.90
N ALA A 256 17.67 -9.02 1.71
CA ALA A 256 18.41 -7.97 2.40
C ALA A 256 19.13 -8.45 3.68
N GLY A 257 19.12 -9.74 3.98
CA GLY A 257 19.90 -10.35 5.06
C GLY A 257 19.27 -10.20 6.44
N LEU A 258 19.86 -10.82 7.45
CA LEU A 258 19.30 -10.92 8.81
C LEU A 258 19.15 -9.56 9.48
N GLN A 259 20.06 -8.63 9.22
CA GLN A 259 19.98 -7.28 9.79
C GLN A 259 18.73 -6.52 9.33
N SER A 260 18.18 -6.85 8.14
CA SER A 260 16.96 -6.21 7.61
C SER A 260 15.71 -6.53 8.44
N LYS A 261 15.81 -7.48 9.38
CA LYS A 261 14.77 -7.76 10.37
C LYS A 261 14.42 -6.52 11.22
N GLY A 262 15.40 -5.66 11.52
CA GLY A 262 15.20 -4.44 12.31
C GLY A 262 14.50 -3.29 11.58
N SER A 263 14.34 -3.38 10.26
CA SER A 263 13.66 -2.37 9.44
C SER A 263 12.15 -2.58 9.46
N LEU A 264 11.37 -1.50 9.28
CA LEU A 264 9.89 -1.56 9.26
C LEU A 264 9.31 -2.19 10.55
N LYS A 265 9.73 -1.73 11.74
CA LYS A 265 9.21 -2.21 13.04
C LYS A 265 8.04 -1.40 13.57
N SER A 266 8.05 -0.09 13.35
CA SER A 266 7.05 0.87 13.83
C SER A 266 6.77 1.89 12.72
N ASN A 267 6.95 3.19 12.98
CA ASN A 267 6.88 4.23 11.96
C ASN A 267 7.98 3.99 10.92
N PHE A 268 7.67 4.20 9.65
CA PHE A 268 8.66 4.05 8.60
C PHE A 268 8.39 4.96 7.41
N SER A 269 9.43 5.20 6.65
CA SER A 269 9.34 5.82 5.33
C SER A 269 10.21 5.04 4.36
N ILE A 270 9.71 4.84 3.16
CA ILE A 270 10.41 4.16 2.08
C ILE A 270 10.39 5.07 0.88
N THR A 271 11.54 5.26 0.24
CA THR A 271 11.63 5.89 -1.08
C THR A 271 12.36 4.96 -2.03
N ALA A 272 11.93 4.93 -3.29
CA ALA A 272 12.58 4.14 -4.32
C ALA A 272 12.45 4.80 -5.70
N TRP A 273 13.45 4.59 -6.56
CA TRP A 273 13.28 4.80 -8.00
C TRP A 273 12.84 3.51 -8.66
N VAL A 274 11.74 3.56 -9.41
CA VAL A 274 11.18 2.39 -10.10
C VAL A 274 10.95 2.70 -11.57
N LYS A 275 11.22 1.71 -12.42
CA LYS A 275 10.94 1.74 -13.86
C LYS A 275 10.49 0.34 -14.29
N PRO A 276 9.20 0.01 -14.11
CA PRO A 276 8.68 -1.29 -14.52
C PRO A 276 8.73 -1.42 -16.05
N THR A 277 9.19 -2.54 -16.58
CA THR A 277 9.13 -2.80 -18.05
C THR A 277 7.84 -3.50 -18.45
N LYS A 278 7.17 -4.11 -17.47
CA LYS A 278 5.89 -4.78 -17.61
C LYS A 278 5.08 -4.56 -16.33
N LEU A 279 3.80 -4.26 -16.48
CA LEU A 279 2.84 -4.25 -15.38
C LEU A 279 2.03 -5.55 -15.45
N SER A 280 2.13 -6.36 -14.40
CA SER A 280 1.20 -7.45 -14.12
C SER A 280 0.13 -7.02 -13.10
N TRP A 281 -0.70 -7.96 -12.65
CA TRP A 281 -1.62 -7.77 -11.53
C TRP A 281 -0.90 -7.27 -10.27
N ASN A 282 0.25 -7.86 -9.93
CA ASN A 282 1.08 -7.47 -8.79
C ASN A 282 2.58 -7.49 -9.14
N ASN A 283 3.25 -6.36 -8.97
CA ASN A 283 4.69 -6.21 -9.19
C ASN A 283 5.30 -5.74 -7.87
N SER A 284 5.80 -6.68 -7.06
CA SER A 284 6.29 -6.38 -5.70
C SER A 284 7.64 -5.68 -5.75
N ILE A 285 7.71 -4.46 -5.22
CA ILE A 285 8.97 -3.70 -5.11
C ILE A 285 9.71 -4.11 -3.84
N LEU A 286 8.97 -4.26 -2.74
CA LEU A 286 9.51 -4.53 -1.42
C LEU A 286 8.53 -5.39 -0.61
N GLY A 287 9.00 -6.51 -0.06
CA GLY A 287 8.20 -7.40 0.79
C GLY A 287 8.90 -7.69 2.11
N LYS A 288 8.12 -7.88 3.18
CA LYS A 288 8.62 -8.29 4.49
C LYS A 288 7.56 -9.10 5.23
N GLY A 289 7.71 -10.43 5.16
CA GLY A 289 6.73 -11.35 5.73
C GLY A 289 5.32 -11.18 5.15
N SER A 290 4.32 -11.52 5.96
CA SER A 290 2.90 -11.34 5.65
C SER A 290 2.39 -9.92 5.92
N ASN A 291 3.12 -9.13 6.73
CA ASN A 291 2.58 -7.90 7.30
C ASN A 291 2.89 -6.67 6.45
N PHE A 292 3.83 -6.78 5.48
CA PHE A 292 4.22 -5.64 4.67
C PHE A 292 4.55 -6.05 3.24
N VAL A 293 3.85 -5.45 2.28
CA VAL A 293 4.25 -5.44 0.86
C VAL A 293 3.97 -4.06 0.26
N LEU A 294 4.99 -3.46 -0.34
CA LEU A 294 4.88 -2.35 -1.27
C LEU A 294 4.99 -2.89 -2.70
N LYS A 295 3.94 -2.69 -3.50
CA LYS A 295 3.85 -3.22 -4.87
C LYS A 295 3.21 -2.20 -5.81
N ILE A 296 3.33 -2.49 -7.10
CA ILE A 296 2.53 -1.85 -8.16
C ILE A 296 1.41 -2.81 -8.53
N HIS A 297 0.18 -2.50 -8.13
CA HIS A 297 -1.02 -3.27 -8.46
C HIS A 297 -1.75 -2.60 -9.62
N ASN A 298 -1.89 -3.28 -10.75
CA ASN A 298 -2.55 -2.72 -11.94
C ASN A 298 -2.04 -1.31 -12.33
N GLY A 299 -0.74 -1.08 -12.20
CA GLY A 299 -0.10 0.20 -12.53
C GLY A 299 -0.18 1.28 -11.45
N LYS A 300 -0.69 1.00 -10.26
CA LYS A 300 -0.81 1.96 -9.15
C LYS A 300 0.00 1.51 -7.94
N LEU A 301 0.51 2.45 -7.15
CA LEU A 301 1.16 2.08 -5.88
C LEU A 301 0.15 1.47 -4.92
N THR A 302 0.57 0.42 -4.24
CA THR A 302 -0.27 -0.33 -3.33
C THR A 302 0.52 -0.82 -2.14
N TYR A 303 -0.08 -0.67 -0.97
CA TYR A 303 0.38 -1.27 0.27
C TYR A 303 -0.57 -2.40 0.67
N THR A 304 0.00 -3.57 0.96
CA THR A 304 -0.74 -4.77 1.37
C THR A 304 -0.25 -5.27 2.71
N MET A 305 -1.21 -5.64 3.56
CA MET A 305 -1.02 -6.40 4.79
C MET A 305 -1.96 -7.60 4.76
N GLN A 306 -1.47 -8.80 5.05
CA GLN A 306 -2.28 -10.01 5.04
C GLN A 306 -3.53 -9.86 5.92
N GLY A 307 -4.69 -10.30 5.41
CA GLY A 307 -5.96 -10.23 6.13
C GLY A 307 -6.59 -8.83 6.17
N VAL A 308 -5.98 -7.84 5.52
CA VAL A 308 -6.50 -6.47 5.41
C VAL A 308 -6.69 -6.12 3.94
N LYS A 309 -7.72 -5.31 3.65
CA LYS A 309 -7.96 -4.78 2.31
C LYS A 309 -6.74 -3.99 1.82
N ASP A 310 -6.36 -4.19 0.57
CA ASP A 310 -5.28 -3.45 -0.10
C ASP A 310 -5.56 -1.93 -0.09
N TYR A 311 -4.53 -1.15 0.24
CA TYR A 311 -4.54 0.31 0.15
C TYR A 311 -3.94 0.71 -1.18
N ILE A 312 -4.80 1.02 -2.16
CA ILE A 312 -4.42 1.35 -3.53
C ILE A 312 -4.50 2.86 -3.71
N SER A 313 -3.39 3.50 -4.08
CA SER A 313 -3.36 4.94 -4.39
C SER A 313 -3.80 5.16 -5.85
N GLU A 314 -5.05 5.60 -6.01
CA GLU A 314 -5.67 5.87 -7.32
C GLU A 314 -4.96 6.98 -8.10
N ASN A 315 -4.33 7.92 -7.39
CA ASN A 315 -3.62 9.07 -7.96
C ASN A 315 -2.11 8.83 -8.14
N SER A 316 -1.64 7.58 -8.06
CA SER A 316 -0.22 7.21 -8.23
C SER A 316 0.06 6.32 -9.46
N PRO A 317 -0.33 6.71 -10.69
CA PRO A 317 -0.07 5.91 -11.88
C PRO A 317 1.44 5.80 -12.14
N VAL A 318 1.97 4.57 -12.13
CA VAL A 318 3.38 4.28 -12.44
C VAL A 318 3.49 3.81 -13.90
N PRO A 319 3.99 4.66 -14.81
CA PRO A 319 4.14 4.31 -16.22
C PRO A 319 5.20 3.22 -16.46
N VAL A 320 4.98 2.39 -17.48
CA VAL A 320 6.01 1.46 -17.97
C VAL A 320 7.14 2.20 -18.66
N ASN A 321 8.37 1.69 -18.50
CA ASN A 321 9.59 2.17 -19.13
C ASN A 321 9.99 3.62 -18.81
N THR A 322 9.41 4.21 -17.76
CA THR A 322 9.74 5.57 -17.30
C THR A 322 10.13 5.54 -15.83
N TRP A 323 11.24 6.21 -15.49
CA TRP A 323 11.65 6.38 -14.11
C TRP A 323 10.63 7.18 -13.32
N THR A 324 10.22 6.63 -12.19
CA THR A 324 9.29 7.27 -11.26
C THR A 324 9.86 7.15 -9.86
N HIS A 325 9.97 8.26 -9.15
CA HIS A 325 10.32 8.24 -7.74
C HIS A 325 9.05 8.00 -6.93
N ILE A 326 9.07 6.99 -6.08
CA ILE A 326 7.93 6.59 -5.27
C ILE A 326 8.27 6.79 -3.80
N GLY A 327 7.26 7.12 -3.00
CA GLY A 327 7.37 7.18 -1.55
C GLY A 327 6.19 6.51 -0.86
N LEU A 328 6.47 5.84 0.25
CA LEU A 328 5.47 5.31 1.17
C LEU A 328 5.86 5.71 2.59
N VAL A 329 4.99 6.46 3.27
CA VAL A 329 5.22 6.89 4.65
C VAL A 329 4.12 6.33 5.53
N TYR A 330 4.49 5.61 6.59
CA TYR A 330 3.58 5.18 7.64
C TYR A 330 3.81 5.99 8.91
N SER A 331 2.75 6.66 9.35
CA SER A 331 2.65 7.40 10.61
C SER A 331 1.90 6.56 11.63
N GLY A 332 2.61 5.96 12.60
CA GLY A 332 1.97 5.32 13.74
C GLY A 332 1.36 6.33 14.73
N PHE A 333 1.73 7.62 14.65
CA PHE A 333 1.11 8.67 15.48
C PHE A 333 -0.37 8.86 15.12
N ASN A 334 -0.69 8.89 13.83
CA ASN A 334 -2.08 9.04 13.34
C ASN A 334 -2.67 7.75 12.75
N ASN A 335 -1.93 6.64 12.81
CA ASN A 335 -2.21 5.38 12.13
C ASN A 335 -2.59 5.56 10.65
N ARG A 336 -1.77 6.32 9.92
CA ARG A 336 -2.00 6.68 8.51
C ARG A 336 -0.86 6.28 7.61
N ILE A 337 -1.20 5.98 6.37
CA ILE A 337 -0.23 5.79 5.29
C ILE A 337 -0.39 6.88 4.23
N TYR A 338 0.73 7.32 3.68
CA TYR A 338 0.81 8.36 2.67
C TYR A 338 1.60 7.82 1.48
N PHE A 339 1.05 7.99 0.28
CA PHE A 339 1.71 7.66 -0.97
C PHE A 339 2.27 8.93 -1.61
N TYR A 340 3.43 8.80 -2.22
CA TYR A 340 4.10 9.88 -2.94
C TYR A 340 4.56 9.43 -4.31
N LEU A 341 4.44 10.33 -5.28
CA LEU A 341 4.92 10.15 -6.64
C LEU A 341 5.70 11.40 -7.05
N ASN A 342 6.96 11.22 -7.45
CA ASN A 342 7.87 12.31 -7.86
C ASN A 342 7.95 13.47 -6.86
N GLY A 343 7.95 13.14 -5.56
CA GLY A 343 8.10 14.11 -4.47
C GLY A 343 6.80 14.73 -3.97
N GLU A 344 5.67 14.49 -4.64
CA GLU A 344 4.36 15.05 -4.29
C GLU A 344 3.47 13.98 -3.64
N ASN A 345 2.63 14.38 -2.67
CA ASN A 345 1.66 13.49 -2.04
C ASN A 345 0.53 13.15 -3.03
N THR A 346 0.19 11.87 -3.19
CA THR A 346 -0.88 11.43 -4.09
C THR A 346 -2.16 11.04 -3.37
N ASP A 347 -2.06 10.21 -2.33
CA ASP A 347 -3.20 9.75 -1.54
C ASP A 347 -2.77 9.44 -0.09
N GLU A 348 -3.72 9.57 0.85
CA GLU A 348 -3.58 9.16 2.25
C GLU A 348 -4.72 8.22 2.67
N PHE A 349 -4.42 7.25 3.55
CA PHE A 349 -5.42 6.34 4.12
C PHE A 349 -5.22 6.18 5.62
N ASN A 350 -6.32 6.11 6.37
CA ASN A 350 -6.30 5.56 7.72
C ASN A 350 -6.17 4.04 7.62
N LEU A 351 -5.27 3.46 8.39
CA LEU A 351 -5.20 2.00 8.48
C LEU A 351 -6.42 1.48 9.25
N ILE A 352 -7.01 0.41 8.74
CA ILE A 352 -8.12 -0.31 9.36
C ILE A 352 -7.61 -1.17 10.53
N ALA A 353 -6.36 -1.62 10.46
CA ALA A 353 -5.69 -2.39 11.50
C ALA A 353 -4.27 -1.87 11.70
N ASP A 354 -3.82 -1.86 12.96
CA ASP A 354 -2.49 -1.39 13.32
C ASP A 354 -1.39 -2.22 12.66
N TYR A 355 -0.34 -1.54 12.21
CA TYR A 355 0.80 -2.21 11.64
C TYR A 355 1.59 -2.95 12.73
N ALA A 356 1.66 -4.28 12.63
CA ALA A 356 2.56 -5.09 13.42
C ALA A 356 3.83 -5.40 12.61
N GLY A 357 4.96 -4.87 13.07
CA GLY A 357 6.27 -5.15 12.49
C GLY A 357 6.57 -6.65 12.38
N SER A 358 7.47 -7.01 11.46
CA SER A 358 7.81 -8.40 11.18
C SER A 358 9.26 -8.74 11.54
N ASP A 359 9.50 -9.97 12.02
CA ASP A 359 10.84 -10.54 12.26
C ASP A 359 11.42 -11.28 11.05
N TYR A 360 10.76 -11.21 9.89
CA TYR A 360 11.29 -11.74 8.63
C TYR A 360 12.27 -10.77 7.97
N THR A 361 13.15 -11.33 7.13
CA THR A 361 14.04 -10.52 6.29
C THR A 361 13.25 -9.77 5.23
N LEU A 362 13.87 -8.72 4.73
CA LEU A 362 13.29 -7.80 3.77
C LEU A 362 13.71 -8.27 2.37
N ILE A 363 12.76 -8.42 1.47
CA ILE A 363 12.98 -8.91 0.11
C ILE A 363 12.72 -7.77 -0.87
N ILE A 364 13.70 -7.48 -1.73
CA ILE A 364 13.58 -6.48 -2.80
C ILE A 364 13.24 -7.19 -4.10
N GLY A 365 12.26 -6.67 -4.83
CA GLY A 365 11.79 -7.23 -6.09
C GLY A 365 10.88 -8.46 -5.94
N SER A 366 10.55 -8.87 -4.70
CA SER A 366 9.56 -9.91 -4.44
C SER A 366 8.96 -9.84 -3.02
N ASN A 367 8.05 -10.76 -2.70
CA ASN A 367 7.39 -10.92 -1.41
C ASN A 367 7.13 -12.41 -1.07
N LEU A 368 6.46 -12.65 0.07
CA LEU A 368 6.13 -14.00 0.55
C LEU A 368 5.22 -14.80 -0.42
N TRP A 369 4.45 -14.12 -1.27
CA TRP A 369 3.52 -14.74 -2.24
C TRP A 369 4.13 -14.95 -3.62
N GLU A 370 5.46 -14.77 -3.75
CA GLU A 370 6.17 -14.93 -5.02
C GLU A 370 5.63 -14.02 -6.13
N GLU A 371 5.18 -12.83 -5.76
CA GLU A 371 4.90 -11.75 -6.71
C GLU A 371 6.24 -11.09 -7.03
N PHE A 372 6.61 -10.95 -8.30
CA PHE A 372 7.93 -10.45 -8.69
C PHE A 372 7.84 -9.13 -9.43
N PHE A 373 8.79 -8.24 -9.15
CA PHE A 373 9.02 -7.06 -9.98
C PHE A 373 9.60 -7.46 -11.33
N THR A 374 9.21 -6.74 -12.39
CA THR A 374 9.82 -6.87 -13.71
C THR A 374 10.18 -5.49 -14.23
N GLY A 375 11.47 -5.15 -14.23
CA GLY A 375 11.98 -3.85 -14.65
C GLY A 375 13.20 -3.43 -13.85
N TYR A 376 13.45 -2.12 -13.80
CA TYR A 376 14.62 -1.55 -13.14
C TYR A 376 14.23 -0.92 -11.79
N LEU A 377 15.03 -1.20 -10.76
CA LEU A 377 15.00 -0.49 -9.48
C LEU A 377 16.31 0.30 -9.35
N GLY A 378 16.17 1.59 -9.07
CA GLY A 378 17.26 2.45 -8.62
C GLY A 378 17.32 2.47 -7.10
N GLU A 379 18.06 3.43 -6.55
CA GLU A 379 18.23 3.63 -5.11
C GLU A 379 16.94 3.39 -4.30
N ILE A 380 17.05 2.58 -3.23
CA ILE A 380 15.99 2.36 -2.23
C ILE A 380 16.49 2.80 -0.87
N LYS A 381 15.75 3.65 -0.19
CA LYS A 381 16.07 4.11 1.17
C LYS A 381 14.90 3.83 2.11
N ILE A 382 15.22 3.40 3.33
CA ILE A 382 14.24 3.09 4.37
C ILE A 382 14.63 3.81 5.66
N TRP A 383 13.71 4.61 6.20
CA TRP A 383 13.85 5.27 7.50
C TRP A 383 12.97 4.57 8.54
N GLY A 384 13.48 4.47 9.77
CA GLY A 384 12.73 4.02 10.96
C GLY A 384 11.89 5.14 11.59
N ARG A 385 11.38 6.06 10.78
CA ARG A 385 10.52 7.17 11.17
C ARG A 385 9.67 7.63 9.99
N GLU A 386 8.66 8.43 10.26
CA GLU A 386 7.96 9.19 9.23
C GLU A 386 8.81 10.36 8.73
N LEU A 387 8.83 10.54 7.42
CA LEU A 387 9.34 11.72 6.72
C LEU A 387 8.15 12.64 6.42
N ASN A 388 8.35 13.95 6.56
CA ASN A 388 7.34 14.90 6.10
C ASN A 388 7.45 15.18 4.60
N GLU A 389 6.48 15.89 4.03
CA GLU A 389 6.42 16.21 2.60
C GLU A 389 7.70 16.89 2.09
N GLY A 390 8.23 17.85 2.85
CA GLY A 390 9.46 18.55 2.48
C GLY A 390 10.69 17.64 2.45
N GLU A 391 10.76 16.65 3.34
CA GLU A 391 11.82 15.64 3.35
C GLU A 391 11.68 14.67 2.17
N ILE A 392 10.48 14.22 1.83
CA ILE A 392 10.23 13.37 0.65
C ILE A 392 10.57 14.11 -0.64
N HIS A 393 10.13 15.35 -0.79
CA HIS A 393 10.46 16.19 -1.93
C HIS A 393 11.98 16.44 -2.01
N TYR A 394 12.67 16.63 -0.88
CA TYR A 394 14.12 16.71 -0.84
C TYR A 394 14.79 15.42 -1.33
N GLN A 395 14.30 14.22 -0.96
CA GLN A 395 14.85 12.95 -1.45
C GLN A 395 14.66 12.80 -2.96
N TYR A 396 13.50 13.19 -3.48
CA TYR A 396 13.25 13.21 -4.92
C TYR A 396 14.25 14.09 -5.68
N LEU A 397 14.45 15.35 -5.24
CA LEU A 397 15.37 16.28 -5.90
C LEU A 397 16.84 15.92 -5.73
N ASN A 398 17.22 15.32 -4.60
CA ASN A 398 18.62 15.02 -4.25
C ASN A 398 19.00 13.55 -4.46
N SER A 399 18.21 12.83 -5.25
CA SER A 399 18.59 11.54 -5.82
C SER A 399 19.69 11.75 -6.88
N ARG A 400 20.94 11.99 -6.45
CA ARG A 400 22.09 12.13 -7.36
C ARG A 400 23.35 11.52 -6.77
N HIS A 401 23.84 10.46 -7.41
CA HIS A 401 25.27 10.28 -7.54
C HIS A 401 25.73 10.91 -8.85
N LYS A 402 26.42 12.06 -8.72
CA LYS A 402 27.32 12.57 -9.77
C LYS A 402 28.16 11.39 -10.25
N SER A 403 28.11 11.10 -11.54
CA SER A 403 29.11 10.26 -12.19
C SER A 403 30.47 10.69 -11.66
N LYS A 404 31.21 9.77 -11.04
CA LYS A 404 32.62 10.04 -10.75
C LYS A 404 33.22 10.49 -12.09
N PRO A 405 33.98 11.60 -12.16
CA PRO A 405 34.68 11.94 -13.39
C PRO A 405 35.49 10.71 -13.73
N SER A 406 35.11 10.08 -14.84
CA SER A 406 35.49 8.71 -15.09
C SER A 406 37.01 8.65 -15.09
N PHE A 407 37.56 7.52 -14.66
CA PHE A 407 39.00 7.25 -14.71
C PHE A 407 39.59 7.63 -16.08
N PHE A 408 38.78 7.68 -17.16
CA PHE A 408 39.11 8.21 -18.47
C PHE A 408 39.57 9.68 -18.49
N ILE A 409 39.11 10.59 -17.64
CA ILE A 409 39.63 11.97 -17.61
C ILE A 409 41.06 11.96 -17.06
N TRP A 410 41.31 11.23 -15.97
CA TRP A 410 42.68 11.07 -15.44
C TRP A 410 43.56 10.21 -16.34
N ALA A 411 43.01 9.22 -17.05
CA ALA A 411 43.72 8.41 -18.03
C ALA A 411 43.98 9.19 -19.33
N LEU A 412 43.10 10.11 -19.74
CA LEU A 412 43.34 11.05 -20.85
C LEU A 412 44.35 12.11 -20.47
N VAL A 413 44.36 12.59 -19.22
CA VAL A 413 45.41 13.48 -18.70
C VAL A 413 46.74 12.74 -18.60
N LEU A 414 46.76 11.49 -18.11
CA LEU A 414 47.96 10.67 -18.09
C LEU A 414 48.41 10.23 -19.48
N MET A 415 47.52 9.96 -20.43
CA MET A 415 47.84 9.66 -21.83
C MET A 415 48.27 10.91 -22.60
N SER A 416 47.76 12.09 -22.27
CA SER A 416 48.23 13.34 -22.88
C SER A 416 49.57 13.76 -22.30
N VAL A 417 49.82 13.56 -21.00
CA VAL A 417 51.15 13.77 -20.39
C VAL A 417 52.15 12.71 -20.88
N SER A 418 51.78 11.43 -20.93
CA SER A 418 52.58 10.35 -21.51
C SER A 418 52.80 10.56 -23.00
N GLY A 419 51.80 11.05 -23.74
CA GLY A 419 51.88 11.42 -25.14
C GLY A 419 52.78 12.64 -25.36
N LEU A 420 52.78 13.63 -24.47
CA LEU A 420 53.68 14.79 -24.51
C LEU A 420 55.12 14.36 -24.19
N VAL A 421 55.32 13.50 -23.19
CA VAL A 421 56.63 12.92 -22.83
C VAL A 421 57.15 12.03 -23.97
N SER A 422 56.29 11.19 -24.55
CA SER A 422 56.62 10.34 -25.70
C SER A 422 56.89 11.17 -26.95
N TYR A 423 56.15 12.26 -27.19
CA TYR A 423 56.41 13.22 -28.27
C TYR A 423 57.76 13.91 -28.10
N LEU A 424 58.14 14.28 -26.87
CA LEU A 424 59.45 14.85 -26.57
C LEU A 424 60.59 13.82 -26.74
N ILE A 425 60.34 12.54 -26.47
CA ILE A 425 61.28 11.43 -26.68
C ILE A 425 61.40 11.05 -28.17
N ILE A 426 60.29 11.04 -28.92
CA ILE A 426 60.20 10.70 -30.34
C ILE A 426 60.74 11.85 -31.22
N LYS A 427 60.58 13.12 -30.80
CA LYS A 427 61.24 14.27 -31.45
C LYS A 427 62.78 14.23 -31.29
N LYS A 428 63.30 13.41 -30.38
CA LYS A 428 64.74 13.16 -30.18
C LYS A 428 65.29 11.92 -30.89
N ARG A 429 64.46 11.14 -31.58
CA ARG A 429 64.89 9.93 -32.31
C ARG A 429 64.14 9.84 -33.63
N GLY A 430 64.79 10.36 -34.66
CA GLY A 430 64.35 10.19 -36.04
C GLY A 430 64.50 8.76 -36.55
N ALA A 431 63.86 8.56 -37.71
CA ALA A 431 64.01 7.50 -38.69
C ALA A 431 63.08 6.26 -38.60
N ASP A 432 62.25 6.18 -39.64
CA ASP A 432 61.88 5.02 -40.45
C ASP A 432 60.72 4.06 -40.09
N LYS A 433 59.63 4.27 -40.84
CA LYS A 433 58.94 3.38 -41.82
C LYS A 433 58.19 2.10 -41.43
N LYS A 434 56.95 2.10 -41.99
CA LYS A 434 56.11 1.03 -42.59
C LYS A 434 55.43 0.04 -41.63
N LEU A 435 54.27 -0.59 -41.86
CA LEU A 435 53.09 -0.63 -42.78
C LEU A 435 52.60 -2.11 -42.68
N PHE A 436 51.29 -2.37 -42.86
CA PHE A 436 50.59 -3.69 -42.90
C PHE A 436 50.15 -4.28 -41.53
N PHE A 437 48.96 -4.88 -41.34
CA PHE A 437 47.83 -5.19 -42.22
C PHE A 437 46.55 -5.42 -41.40
N GLN A 438 45.39 -5.25 -42.06
CA GLN A 438 44.08 -5.70 -41.60
C GLN A 438 43.96 -7.24 -41.69
N THR A 439 43.15 -7.84 -40.82
CA THR A 439 42.43 -9.06 -41.19
C THR A 439 41.05 -9.08 -40.53
N LYS A 440 40.02 -9.23 -41.37
CA LYS A 440 38.64 -9.53 -41.01
C LYS A 440 38.50 -11.04 -40.72
N SER A 441 37.64 -11.37 -39.78
CA SER A 441 36.95 -12.66 -39.57
C SER A 441 35.76 -12.32 -38.67
N SER A 442 34.46 -12.41 -39.01
CA SER A 442 33.62 -13.35 -39.77
C SER A 442 33.39 -14.71 -39.09
N HIS A 443 32.12 -14.96 -38.77
CA HIS A 443 31.50 -16.15 -38.15
C HIS A 443 31.59 -16.24 -36.61
N GLY A 444 30.52 -16.49 -35.86
CA GLY A 444 29.18 -16.93 -36.24
C GLY A 444 28.17 -16.68 -35.11
N LYS A 445 26.92 -16.48 -35.51
CA LYS A 445 25.75 -16.38 -34.63
C LYS A 445 25.53 -17.74 -33.96
N SER A 446 25.52 -17.77 -32.64
CA SER A 446 25.06 -18.92 -31.85
C SER A 446 23.58 -18.73 -31.50
N GLN A 447 22.78 -19.76 -31.84
CA GLN A 447 21.35 -19.89 -31.59
C GLN A 447 21.10 -20.19 -30.09
N LYS A 448 20.06 -19.58 -29.53
CA LYS A 448 19.50 -19.92 -28.21
C LYS A 448 18.67 -21.21 -28.30
N PRO A 449 18.70 -22.12 -27.31
CA PRO A 449 17.85 -23.30 -27.29
C PRO A 449 16.50 -23.06 -26.60
N GLY A 450 15.41 -23.48 -27.27
CA GLY A 450 14.25 -24.13 -26.65
C GLY A 450 13.09 -23.28 -26.10
N ALA A 451 12.31 -22.61 -26.97
CA ALA A 451 10.94 -22.20 -26.64
C ALA A 451 9.93 -23.22 -27.22
N LEU A 452 9.06 -23.78 -26.38
CA LEU A 452 7.92 -24.62 -26.82
C LEU A 452 6.78 -23.76 -27.40
N PRO A 453 5.97 -24.26 -28.36
CA PRO A 453 5.24 -23.44 -29.32
C PRO A 453 3.91 -22.83 -28.81
N GLU A 454 3.62 -21.63 -29.30
CA GLU A 454 2.36 -20.89 -29.22
C GLU A 454 1.17 -21.71 -29.79
N ARG A 455 0.20 -22.09 -28.94
CA ARG A 455 -1.07 -22.73 -29.36
C ARG A 455 -2.26 -22.02 -28.71
N GLU A 456 -3.38 -21.99 -29.44
CA GLU A 456 -4.71 -21.64 -28.89
C GLU A 456 -4.98 -22.49 -27.65
N ARG A 457 -5.45 -21.85 -26.57
CA ARG A 457 -5.68 -22.52 -25.30
C ARG A 457 -6.84 -21.94 -24.50
N ILE A 458 -7.52 -22.80 -23.76
CA ILE A 458 -8.53 -22.46 -22.77
C ILE A 458 -8.01 -22.94 -21.41
N THR A 459 -7.83 -22.01 -20.47
CA THR A 459 -7.45 -22.31 -19.09
C THR A 459 -8.60 -21.96 -18.15
N CYS A 460 -8.75 -22.73 -17.09
CA CYS A 460 -9.86 -22.65 -16.14
C CYS A 460 -9.41 -22.59 -14.69
N PHE A 461 -8.16 -22.95 -14.37
CA PHE A 461 -7.58 -22.80 -13.03
C PHE A 461 -6.90 -21.43 -12.92
N GLY A 462 -7.12 -20.72 -11.79
CA GLY A 462 -6.79 -19.29 -11.66
C GLY A 462 -7.74 -18.37 -12.45
N GLY A 463 -8.91 -18.89 -12.83
CA GLY A 463 -9.93 -18.17 -13.60
C GLY A 463 -9.93 -18.48 -15.10
N LEU A 464 -11.04 -18.12 -15.75
CA LEU A 464 -11.24 -18.41 -17.18
C LEU A 464 -10.40 -17.52 -18.09
N ASN A 465 -9.48 -18.12 -18.85
CA ASN A 465 -8.75 -17.47 -19.94
C ASN A 465 -8.96 -18.20 -21.25
N VAL A 466 -9.23 -17.44 -22.31
CA VAL A 466 -9.48 -17.95 -23.65
C VAL A 466 -8.50 -17.26 -24.59
N ILE A 467 -7.43 -17.95 -24.96
CA ILE A 467 -6.26 -17.37 -25.63
C ILE A 467 -6.22 -17.84 -27.09
N ASN A 468 -6.20 -16.88 -28.02
CA ASN A 468 -6.22 -17.14 -29.46
C ASN A 468 -4.83 -17.56 -29.99
N SER A 469 -4.73 -17.76 -31.30
CA SER A 469 -3.48 -18.19 -31.97
C SER A 469 -2.38 -17.11 -31.96
N GLU A 470 -2.71 -15.87 -31.59
CA GLU A 470 -1.78 -14.74 -31.46
C GLU A 470 -1.32 -14.52 -30.01
N GLY A 471 -1.74 -15.39 -29.07
CA GLY A 471 -1.43 -15.25 -27.64
C GLY A 471 -2.27 -14.20 -26.92
N VAL A 472 -3.29 -13.63 -27.56
CA VAL A 472 -4.19 -12.62 -26.97
C VAL A 472 -5.30 -13.31 -26.18
N ASN A 473 -5.46 -12.92 -24.90
CA ASN A 473 -6.56 -13.38 -24.07
C ASN A 473 -7.86 -12.63 -24.41
N ILE A 474 -8.74 -13.28 -25.16
CA ILE A 474 -10.01 -12.68 -25.60
C ILE A 474 -11.09 -12.70 -24.52
N SER A 475 -10.96 -13.51 -23.46
CA SER A 475 -11.95 -13.55 -22.38
C SER A 475 -12.05 -12.21 -21.64
N LEU A 476 -10.98 -11.41 -21.68
CA LEU A 476 -10.94 -10.03 -21.17
C LEU A 476 -11.87 -9.07 -21.93
N LYS A 477 -12.27 -9.41 -23.16
CA LYS A 477 -13.20 -8.63 -23.98
C LYS A 477 -14.64 -9.13 -23.85
N PHE A 478 -14.89 -10.20 -23.10
CA PHE A 478 -16.25 -10.71 -22.91
C PHE A 478 -17.00 -9.80 -21.94
N SER A 479 -18.19 -9.35 -22.33
CA SER A 479 -19.11 -8.78 -21.35
C SER A 479 -19.47 -9.85 -20.31
N PRO A 480 -19.88 -9.49 -19.07
CA PRO A 480 -20.17 -10.46 -18.02
C PRO A 480 -21.12 -11.58 -18.47
N LYS A 481 -22.23 -11.21 -19.14
CA LYS A 481 -23.21 -12.17 -19.67
C LYS A 481 -22.65 -13.02 -20.83
N LEU A 482 -21.76 -12.48 -21.66
CA LEU A 482 -21.09 -13.23 -22.72
C LEU A 482 -20.10 -14.25 -22.14
N LYS A 483 -19.39 -13.89 -21.06
CA LYS A 483 -18.50 -14.79 -20.30
C LYS A 483 -19.29 -15.93 -19.65
N GLN A 484 -20.44 -15.62 -19.03
CA GLN A 484 -21.37 -16.63 -18.50
C GLN A 484 -21.84 -17.59 -19.60
N LEU A 485 -22.28 -17.06 -20.75
CA LEU A 485 -22.75 -17.87 -21.89
C LEU A 485 -21.65 -18.79 -22.42
N PHE A 486 -20.44 -18.28 -22.66
CA PHE A 486 -19.32 -19.10 -23.11
C PHE A 486 -19.01 -20.21 -22.10
N THR A 487 -18.89 -19.86 -20.82
CA THR A 487 -18.51 -20.81 -19.75
C THR A 487 -19.55 -21.91 -19.59
N LEU A 488 -20.83 -21.56 -19.59
CA LEU A 488 -21.91 -22.53 -19.48
C LEU A 488 -21.88 -23.51 -20.66
N ILE A 489 -21.77 -23.03 -21.90
CA ILE A 489 -21.67 -23.91 -23.07
C ILE A 489 -20.38 -24.75 -23.01
N PHE A 490 -19.25 -24.14 -22.64
CA PHE A 490 -17.96 -24.82 -22.49
C PHE A 490 -18.07 -26.00 -21.52
N LEU A 491 -18.59 -25.78 -20.31
CA LEU A 491 -18.75 -26.81 -19.28
C LEU A 491 -19.70 -27.94 -19.70
N TYR A 492 -20.76 -27.62 -20.45
CA TYR A 492 -21.67 -28.62 -21.02
C TYR A 492 -21.11 -29.32 -22.27
N SER A 493 -19.95 -28.88 -22.77
CA SER A 493 -19.19 -29.52 -23.85
C SER A 493 -18.05 -30.40 -23.32
N GLN A 494 -17.83 -30.43 -22.00
CA GLN A 494 -16.81 -31.27 -21.36
C GLN A 494 -17.41 -32.56 -20.78
N GLY A 495 -16.56 -33.56 -20.51
CA GLY A 495 -16.88 -34.73 -19.68
C GLY A 495 -18.15 -35.47 -20.06
N GLY A 496 -18.14 -36.22 -21.17
CA GLY A 496 -19.25 -37.09 -21.62
C GLY A 496 -20.57 -36.39 -21.99
N LYS A 497 -20.72 -35.08 -21.73
CA LYS A 497 -21.90 -34.29 -22.06
C LYS A 497 -21.94 -33.97 -23.56
N LYS A 498 -23.15 -33.96 -24.13
CA LYS A 498 -23.38 -33.72 -25.57
C LYS A 498 -23.69 -32.25 -25.92
N GLY A 499 -23.62 -31.33 -24.95
CA GLY A 499 -24.03 -29.93 -25.08
C GLY A 499 -25.26 -29.56 -24.25
N ILE A 500 -25.72 -28.33 -24.40
CA ILE A 500 -26.81 -27.72 -23.62
C ILE A 500 -27.98 -27.31 -24.52
N THR A 501 -29.22 -27.57 -24.08
CA THR A 501 -30.39 -27.18 -24.88
C THR A 501 -30.61 -25.67 -24.85
N SER A 502 -31.25 -25.17 -25.90
CA SER A 502 -31.74 -23.78 -25.99
C SER A 502 -32.64 -23.37 -24.81
N LYS A 503 -33.39 -24.32 -24.23
CA LYS A 503 -34.26 -24.10 -23.06
C LYS A 503 -33.42 -23.93 -21.79
N GLN A 504 -32.51 -24.86 -21.52
CA GLN A 504 -31.61 -24.79 -20.35
C GLN A 504 -30.75 -23.53 -20.37
N LEU A 505 -30.15 -23.15 -21.51
CA LEU A 505 -29.43 -21.88 -21.63
C LEU A 505 -30.29 -20.68 -21.21
N THR A 506 -31.57 -20.71 -21.57
CA THR A 506 -32.50 -19.62 -21.30
C THR A 506 -32.85 -19.55 -19.81
N GLU A 507 -33.20 -20.71 -19.23
CA GLU A 507 -33.56 -20.84 -17.82
C GLU A 507 -32.38 -20.51 -16.90
N THR A 508 -31.15 -20.83 -17.29
CA THR A 508 -29.95 -20.54 -16.49
C THR A 508 -29.51 -19.07 -16.58
N LEU A 509 -29.42 -18.49 -17.78
CA LEU A 509 -28.79 -17.16 -17.95
C LEU A 509 -29.77 -15.99 -17.94
N TRP A 510 -31.04 -16.24 -18.23
CA TRP A 510 -32.10 -15.24 -18.37
C TRP A 510 -33.37 -15.66 -17.60
N ALA A 511 -33.19 -16.21 -16.40
CA ALA A 511 -34.29 -16.52 -15.49
C ALA A 511 -35.19 -15.28 -15.28
N GLY A 512 -36.52 -15.48 -15.35
CA GLY A 512 -37.50 -14.40 -15.15
C GLY A 512 -37.84 -13.57 -16.40
N MET A 513 -37.17 -13.78 -17.54
CA MET A 513 -37.58 -13.14 -18.80
C MET A 513 -38.75 -13.88 -19.47
N ASN A 514 -39.64 -13.14 -20.12
CA ASN A 514 -40.66 -13.74 -20.99
C ASN A 514 -40.02 -14.42 -22.21
N ALA A 515 -40.73 -15.39 -22.80
CA ALA A 515 -40.17 -16.25 -23.85
C ALA A 515 -39.68 -15.49 -25.10
N ALA A 516 -40.36 -14.39 -25.48
CA ALA A 516 -39.98 -13.58 -26.64
C ALA A 516 -38.67 -12.81 -26.40
N ASN A 517 -38.56 -12.14 -25.25
CA ASN A 517 -37.38 -11.35 -24.88
C ASN A 517 -36.16 -12.24 -24.62
N ALA A 518 -36.36 -13.41 -24.02
CA ALA A 518 -35.29 -14.36 -23.77
C ALA A 518 -34.75 -14.96 -25.09
N LYS A 519 -35.63 -15.27 -26.05
CA LYS A 519 -35.23 -15.73 -27.39
C LYS A 519 -34.40 -14.67 -28.14
N ASN A 520 -34.83 -13.41 -28.11
CA ASN A 520 -34.11 -12.30 -28.73
C ASN A 520 -32.74 -12.08 -28.08
N SER A 521 -32.70 -12.02 -26.74
CA SER A 521 -31.46 -11.86 -25.98
C SER A 521 -30.48 -12.98 -26.28
N ARG A 522 -30.92 -14.24 -26.20
CA ARG A 522 -30.08 -15.41 -26.53
C ARG A 522 -29.54 -15.33 -27.95
N GLY A 523 -30.37 -14.96 -28.93
CA GLY A 523 -29.95 -14.80 -30.33
C GLY A 523 -28.81 -13.79 -30.47
N THR A 524 -28.96 -12.62 -29.86
CA THR A 524 -27.94 -11.56 -29.85
C THR A 524 -26.64 -12.02 -29.19
N TYR A 525 -26.70 -12.61 -27.99
CA TYR A 525 -25.50 -13.05 -27.27
C TYR A 525 -24.79 -14.23 -27.95
N VAL A 526 -25.52 -15.15 -28.58
CA VAL A 526 -24.94 -16.21 -29.42
C VAL A 526 -24.20 -15.63 -30.61
N GLN A 527 -24.77 -14.60 -31.27
CA GLN A 527 -24.10 -13.94 -32.39
C GLN A 527 -22.83 -13.21 -31.91
N ASN A 528 -22.89 -12.52 -30.78
CA ASN A 528 -21.72 -11.88 -30.17
C ASN A 528 -20.64 -12.92 -29.83
N LEU A 529 -21.04 -14.10 -29.34
CA LEU A 529 -20.12 -15.18 -29.02
C LEU A 529 -19.45 -15.72 -30.27
N ARG A 530 -20.21 -15.93 -31.35
CA ARG A 530 -19.65 -16.33 -32.65
C ARG A 530 -18.65 -15.30 -33.16
N SER A 531 -18.99 -14.01 -33.09
CA SER A 531 -18.10 -12.91 -33.50
C SER A 531 -16.80 -12.92 -32.69
N ALA A 532 -16.88 -13.11 -31.37
CA ALA A 532 -15.71 -13.21 -30.51
C ALA A 532 -14.81 -14.42 -30.87
N LEU A 533 -15.42 -15.55 -31.21
CA LEU A 533 -14.73 -16.77 -31.60
C LEU A 533 -14.21 -16.76 -33.06
N LEU A 534 -14.49 -15.74 -33.88
CA LEU A 534 -13.93 -15.65 -35.25
C LEU A 534 -12.41 -15.59 -35.27
N SER A 535 -11.80 -15.07 -34.19
CA SER A 535 -10.34 -15.04 -34.02
C SER A 535 -9.73 -16.41 -33.69
N PHE A 536 -10.56 -17.44 -33.43
CA PHE A 536 -10.14 -18.80 -33.14
C PHE A 536 -10.25 -19.66 -34.39
N LYS A 537 -9.18 -20.38 -34.70
CA LYS A 537 -9.19 -21.36 -35.79
C LYS A 537 -9.70 -22.72 -35.31
N LYS A 538 -9.54 -23.03 -34.02
CA LYS A 538 -9.73 -24.37 -33.46
C LYS A 538 -10.89 -24.49 -32.46
N VAL A 539 -11.59 -23.41 -32.15
CA VAL A 539 -12.76 -23.41 -31.25
C VAL A 539 -13.96 -22.82 -31.99
N LYS A 540 -15.04 -23.58 -32.11
CA LYS A 540 -16.25 -23.15 -32.81
C LYS A 540 -17.50 -23.41 -31.98
N LEU A 541 -18.43 -22.46 -31.99
CA LEU A 541 -19.75 -22.65 -31.41
C LEU A 541 -20.67 -23.36 -32.41
N VAL A 542 -21.07 -24.59 -32.08
CA VAL A 542 -21.91 -25.45 -32.92
C VAL A 542 -23.29 -25.61 -32.28
N PHE A 543 -24.31 -25.65 -33.13
CA PHE A 543 -25.66 -26.05 -32.75
C PHE A 543 -26.06 -27.25 -33.60
N ASN A 544 -26.12 -28.43 -33.01
CA ASN A 544 -26.50 -29.67 -33.68
C ASN A 544 -27.43 -30.50 -32.77
N ASP A 545 -28.37 -31.25 -33.33
CA ASP A 545 -29.33 -32.08 -32.59
C ASP A 545 -30.03 -31.36 -31.42
N ARG A 546 -30.36 -30.08 -31.64
CA ARG A 546 -30.99 -29.17 -30.65
C ARG A 546 -30.12 -28.83 -29.44
N LEU A 547 -28.82 -29.12 -29.49
CA LEU A 547 -27.84 -28.85 -28.44
C LEU A 547 -26.78 -27.84 -28.92
N TRP A 548 -26.40 -26.94 -28.02
CA TRP A 548 -25.26 -26.04 -28.18
C TRP A 548 -24.02 -26.65 -27.54
N PHE A 549 -22.90 -26.66 -28.25
CA PHE A 549 -21.61 -27.05 -27.70
C PHE A 549 -20.46 -26.33 -28.39
N LEU A 550 -19.30 -26.31 -27.74
CA LEU A 550 -18.05 -25.86 -28.32
C LEU A 550 -17.33 -27.06 -28.95
N ASP A 551 -17.17 -27.02 -30.26
CA ASP A 551 -16.29 -27.92 -30.98
C ASP A 551 -14.85 -27.40 -30.84
N ILE A 552 -14.03 -28.15 -30.09
CA ILE A 552 -12.65 -27.80 -29.74
C ILE A 552 -11.74 -28.82 -30.39
N ALA A 553 -10.95 -28.40 -31.39
CA ALA A 553 -10.03 -29.29 -32.08
C ALA A 553 -8.93 -29.80 -31.14
N GLU A 554 -8.46 -31.03 -31.33
CA GLU A 554 -7.43 -31.66 -30.47
C GLU A 554 -6.12 -30.88 -30.35
N SER A 555 -5.83 -30.04 -31.35
CA SER A 555 -4.64 -29.18 -31.36
C SER A 555 -4.80 -27.87 -30.56
N CYS A 556 -5.96 -27.63 -29.95
CA CYS A 556 -6.21 -26.56 -28.99
C CYS A 556 -6.03 -27.11 -27.57
N PHE A 557 -5.25 -26.42 -26.73
CA PHE A 557 -5.07 -26.88 -25.34
C PHE A 557 -6.33 -26.58 -24.53
N ASN A 558 -6.93 -27.63 -23.98
CA ASN A 558 -8.11 -27.54 -23.12
C ASN A 558 -7.73 -28.02 -21.73
N GLU A 559 -7.49 -27.08 -20.82
CA GLU A 559 -6.98 -27.36 -19.48
C GLU A 559 -7.93 -28.22 -18.65
N TYR A 560 -9.26 -28.00 -18.76
CA TYR A 560 -10.26 -28.84 -18.10
C TYR A 560 -10.09 -30.30 -18.52
N LYS A 561 -10.02 -30.57 -19.83
CA LYS A 561 -9.91 -31.91 -20.39
C LYS A 561 -8.59 -32.56 -19.99
N GLU A 562 -7.51 -31.79 -19.96
CA GLU A 562 -6.19 -32.30 -19.58
C GLU A 562 -6.13 -32.69 -18.10
N VAL A 563 -6.67 -31.85 -17.20
CA VAL A 563 -6.79 -32.16 -15.78
C VAL A 563 -7.67 -33.39 -15.57
N GLU A 564 -8.85 -33.46 -16.19
CA GLU A 564 -9.76 -34.62 -16.10
C GLU A 564 -9.08 -35.91 -16.60
N ARG A 565 -8.30 -35.83 -17.69
CA ARG A 565 -7.53 -36.96 -18.23
C ARG A 565 -6.48 -37.46 -17.25
N ILE A 566 -5.68 -36.55 -16.66
CA ILE A 566 -4.61 -36.94 -15.72
C ILE A 566 -5.23 -37.49 -14.43
N LEU A 567 -6.23 -36.81 -13.86
CA LEU A 567 -6.95 -37.29 -12.68
C LEU A 567 -7.51 -38.70 -12.90
N THR A 568 -8.18 -38.93 -14.03
CA THR A 568 -8.73 -40.26 -14.36
C THR A 568 -7.65 -41.31 -14.59
N ALA A 569 -6.55 -40.96 -15.24
CA ALA A 569 -5.44 -41.87 -15.49
C ALA A 569 -4.74 -42.30 -14.20
N LEU A 570 -4.60 -41.38 -13.24
CA LEU A 570 -3.89 -41.63 -11.99
C LEU A 570 -4.79 -42.11 -10.84
N HIS A 571 -6.12 -41.98 -10.93
CA HIS A 571 -7.05 -42.32 -9.85
C HIS A 571 -6.91 -43.75 -9.29
N ARG A 572 -6.33 -44.69 -10.06
CA ARG A 572 -6.05 -46.07 -9.62
C ARG A 572 -4.64 -46.54 -9.91
N GLU A 573 -3.77 -45.63 -10.35
CA GLU A 573 -2.40 -45.98 -10.70
C GLU A 573 -1.59 -46.19 -9.43
N LYS A 574 -0.79 -47.25 -9.39
CA LYS A 574 0.11 -47.57 -8.28
C LYS A 574 1.58 -47.58 -8.70
N ASP A 575 1.84 -47.51 -10.00
CA ASP A 575 3.20 -47.38 -10.53
C ASP A 575 3.74 -45.96 -10.25
N VAL A 576 4.68 -45.89 -9.30
CA VAL A 576 5.32 -44.66 -8.85
C VAL A 576 5.98 -43.91 -10.02
N ILE A 577 6.54 -44.62 -11.01
CA ILE A 577 7.22 -43.99 -12.15
C ILE A 577 6.22 -43.25 -13.03
N ILE A 578 5.03 -43.81 -13.24
CA ILE A 578 3.97 -43.15 -14.00
C ILE A 578 3.48 -41.91 -13.24
N ILE A 579 3.31 -42.02 -11.92
CA ILE A 579 2.89 -40.92 -11.06
C ILE A 579 3.92 -39.79 -11.08
N GLU A 580 5.21 -40.07 -10.88
CA GLU A 580 6.28 -39.06 -10.88
C GLU A 580 6.36 -38.27 -12.20
N ASN A 581 6.02 -38.90 -13.32
CA ASN A 581 6.03 -38.23 -14.63
C ASN A 581 4.80 -37.35 -14.86
N LEU A 582 3.63 -37.76 -14.38
CA LEU A 582 2.35 -37.08 -14.66
C LEU A 582 1.93 -36.08 -13.57
N LEU A 583 2.46 -36.20 -12.35
CA LEU A 583 2.09 -35.35 -11.22
C LEU A 583 2.63 -33.92 -11.30
N PRO A 584 3.91 -33.65 -11.67
CA PRO A 584 4.43 -32.29 -11.76
C PRO A 584 3.64 -31.34 -12.68
N PRO A 585 3.28 -31.71 -13.93
CA PRO A 585 2.50 -30.82 -14.79
C PRO A 585 1.07 -30.60 -14.25
N LEU A 586 0.47 -31.61 -13.60
CA LEU A 586 -0.83 -31.44 -12.94
C LEU A 586 -0.74 -30.46 -11.77
N ILE A 587 0.27 -30.61 -10.90
CA ILE A 587 0.51 -29.68 -9.78
C ILE A 587 0.70 -28.26 -10.29
N ALA A 588 1.48 -28.08 -11.37
CA ALA A 588 1.73 -26.77 -11.95
C ALA A 588 0.45 -26.09 -12.49
N VAL A 589 -0.55 -26.86 -12.93
CA VAL A 589 -1.86 -26.33 -13.34
C VAL A 589 -2.72 -26.01 -12.11
N LEU A 590 -2.88 -26.96 -11.20
CA LEU A 590 -3.79 -26.82 -10.05
C LEU A 590 -3.32 -25.76 -9.04
N LYS A 591 -2.02 -25.45 -8.99
CA LYS A 591 -1.47 -24.36 -8.16
C LYS A 591 -1.74 -22.96 -8.68
N GLN A 592 -2.21 -22.80 -9.93
CA GLN A 592 -2.46 -21.47 -10.51
C GLN A 592 -3.66 -20.75 -9.88
N GLY A 593 -4.55 -21.47 -9.20
CA GLY A 593 -5.72 -20.91 -8.52
C GLY A 593 -6.93 -21.85 -8.61
N ARG A 594 -8.04 -21.44 -8.00
CA ARG A 594 -9.26 -22.28 -7.94
C ARG A 594 -9.88 -22.44 -9.33
N PHE A 595 -10.64 -23.52 -9.50
CA PHE A 595 -11.41 -23.74 -10.73
C PHE A 595 -12.42 -22.61 -10.92
N LEU A 596 -12.29 -21.87 -12.03
CA LEU A 596 -13.12 -20.71 -12.39
C LEU A 596 -13.18 -19.60 -11.33
N GLU A 597 -12.08 -19.37 -10.60
CA GLU A 597 -11.97 -18.40 -9.49
C GLU A 597 -12.48 -16.98 -9.78
N ASN A 598 -12.50 -16.55 -11.04
CA ASN A 598 -12.97 -15.23 -11.45
C ASN A 598 -14.45 -15.20 -11.90
N MET A 599 -15.27 -16.11 -11.40
CA MET A 599 -16.72 -16.21 -11.64
C MET A 599 -17.46 -16.68 -10.37
N GLU A 600 -18.57 -16.02 -10.04
CA GLU A 600 -19.31 -16.21 -8.77
C GLU A 600 -20.78 -16.59 -8.99
N GLU A 601 -21.10 -17.21 -10.12
CA GLU A 601 -22.49 -17.52 -10.46
C GLU A 601 -22.99 -18.79 -9.77
N SER A 602 -24.16 -18.75 -9.12
CA SER A 602 -24.70 -19.90 -8.38
C SER A 602 -24.95 -21.17 -9.20
N TRP A 603 -25.15 -21.05 -10.52
CA TRP A 603 -25.29 -22.23 -11.39
C TRP A 603 -23.95 -22.95 -11.66
N LEU A 604 -22.81 -22.34 -11.29
CA LEU A 604 -21.48 -22.95 -11.38
C LEU A 604 -21.20 -23.89 -10.22
N ASP A 605 -21.84 -23.70 -9.06
CA ASP A 605 -21.55 -24.44 -7.83
C ASP A 605 -21.47 -25.97 -8.04
N PRO A 606 -22.42 -26.63 -8.75
CA PRO A 606 -22.34 -28.08 -8.97
C PRO A 606 -21.14 -28.52 -9.84
N PHE A 607 -20.62 -27.64 -10.69
CA PHE A 607 -19.42 -27.91 -11.50
C PHE A 607 -18.14 -27.73 -10.69
N ILE A 608 -18.10 -26.67 -9.88
CA ILE A 608 -16.98 -26.37 -8.99
C ILE A 608 -16.85 -27.47 -7.94
N GLU A 609 -17.95 -27.82 -7.25
CA GLU A 609 -17.98 -28.90 -6.27
C GLU A 609 -17.52 -30.24 -6.85
N LYS A 610 -18.02 -30.61 -8.04
CA LYS A 610 -17.59 -31.84 -8.70
C LYS A 610 -16.08 -31.86 -8.95
N MET A 611 -15.53 -30.78 -9.53
CA MET A 611 -14.10 -30.70 -9.84
C MET A 611 -13.25 -30.68 -8.57
N ASN A 612 -13.66 -29.90 -7.56
CA ASN A 612 -12.96 -29.79 -6.28
C ASN A 612 -12.92 -31.15 -5.57
N ASN A 613 -14.04 -31.87 -5.48
CA ASN A 613 -14.08 -33.19 -4.86
C ASN A 613 -13.16 -34.18 -5.57
N GLN A 614 -13.14 -34.18 -6.91
CA GLN A 614 -12.23 -35.03 -7.69
C GLN A 614 -10.75 -34.70 -7.42
N ILE A 615 -10.41 -33.42 -7.29
CA ILE A 615 -9.05 -32.98 -6.96
C ILE A 615 -8.67 -33.38 -5.54
N LEU A 616 -9.56 -33.15 -4.57
CA LEU A 616 -9.33 -33.45 -3.16
C LEU A 616 -9.14 -34.95 -2.94
N GLU A 617 -10.04 -35.78 -3.43
CA GLU A 617 -9.95 -37.25 -3.36
C GLU A 617 -8.65 -37.76 -3.98
N PHE A 618 -8.29 -37.22 -5.16
CA PHE A 618 -7.03 -37.56 -5.81
C PHE A 618 -5.82 -37.19 -4.96
N CYS A 619 -5.72 -35.93 -4.51
CA CYS A 619 -4.56 -35.46 -3.76
C CYS A 619 -4.38 -36.22 -2.44
N ILE A 620 -5.49 -36.51 -1.75
CA ILE A 620 -5.49 -37.32 -0.53
C ILE A 620 -5.02 -38.75 -0.85
N SER A 621 -5.52 -39.39 -1.91
CA SER A 621 -5.08 -40.76 -2.27
C SER A 621 -3.56 -40.86 -2.56
N MET A 622 -2.96 -39.78 -3.08
CA MET A 622 -1.52 -39.75 -3.35
C MET A 622 -0.67 -39.68 -2.07
N PHE A 623 -1.24 -39.21 -0.94
CA PHE A 623 -0.55 -39.20 0.35
C PHE A 623 -0.23 -40.59 0.88
N ASP A 624 -1.00 -41.59 0.48
CA ASP A 624 -0.85 -42.99 0.88
C ASP A 624 0.07 -43.79 -0.07
N ILE A 625 0.23 -43.32 -1.31
CA ILE A 625 1.00 -44.01 -2.35
C ILE A 625 2.46 -43.55 -2.37
N LEU A 626 2.70 -42.26 -2.17
CA LEU A 626 4.04 -41.67 -2.31
C LEU A 626 4.79 -41.62 -0.97
N ASP A 627 6.06 -41.99 -1.01
CA ASP A 627 6.96 -41.91 0.15
C ASP A 627 7.31 -40.45 0.51
N ASN A 628 7.17 -40.10 1.80
CA ASN A 628 7.39 -38.75 2.31
C ASN A 628 8.81 -38.22 2.07
N ARG A 629 9.84 -39.08 2.16
CA ARG A 629 11.23 -38.64 2.05
C ARG A 629 11.65 -38.48 0.59
N GLN A 630 11.23 -39.40 -0.27
CA GLN A 630 11.59 -39.38 -1.69
C GLN A 630 10.78 -38.32 -2.46
N HIS A 631 9.51 -38.14 -2.10
CA HIS A 631 8.57 -37.31 -2.88
C HIS A 631 8.10 -36.06 -2.12
N ALA A 632 8.89 -35.57 -1.15
CA ALA A 632 8.52 -34.48 -0.26
C ALA A 632 7.99 -33.24 -1.00
N SER A 633 8.62 -32.85 -2.12
CA SER A 633 8.20 -31.69 -2.91
C SER A 633 6.86 -31.88 -3.63
N LEU A 634 6.58 -33.10 -4.12
CA LEU A 634 5.32 -33.43 -4.78
C LEU A 634 4.19 -33.49 -3.76
N LEU A 635 4.40 -34.17 -2.63
CA LEU A 635 3.45 -34.27 -1.54
C LEU A 635 3.12 -32.91 -0.93
N PHE A 636 4.11 -32.04 -0.73
CA PHE A 636 3.88 -30.68 -0.25
C PHE A 636 3.06 -29.88 -1.27
N GLY A 637 3.35 -30.02 -2.57
CA GLY A 637 2.58 -29.40 -3.63
C GLY A 637 1.12 -29.84 -3.68
N LEU A 638 0.84 -31.13 -3.45
CA LEU A 638 -0.51 -31.66 -3.33
C LEU A 638 -1.24 -31.15 -2.08
N ALA A 639 -0.56 -31.06 -0.94
CA ALA A 639 -1.13 -30.48 0.26
C ALA A 639 -1.46 -28.98 0.09
N GLU A 640 -0.67 -28.24 -0.69
CA GLU A 640 -0.99 -26.86 -1.06
C GLU A 640 -2.23 -26.76 -1.94
N ILE A 641 -2.40 -27.68 -2.89
CA ILE A 641 -3.60 -27.76 -3.73
C ILE A 641 -4.84 -28.08 -2.87
N ILE A 642 -4.73 -29.01 -1.92
CA ILE A 642 -5.83 -29.30 -0.99
C ILE A 642 -6.18 -28.02 -0.20
N SER A 643 -5.21 -27.36 0.44
CA SER A 643 -5.49 -26.13 1.21
C SER A 643 -6.00 -24.96 0.36
N LEU A 644 -5.69 -24.92 -0.94
CA LEU A 644 -6.26 -23.92 -1.85
C LEU A 644 -7.78 -24.11 -1.98
N ASN A 645 -8.24 -25.36 -2.09
CA ASN A 645 -9.64 -25.72 -2.33
C ASN A 645 -10.43 -25.90 -1.03
N ASP A 646 -9.79 -26.41 0.02
CA ASP A 646 -10.32 -26.62 1.35
C ASP A 646 -9.27 -26.17 2.40
N PRO A 647 -9.29 -24.88 2.78
CA PRO A 647 -8.30 -24.30 3.69
C PRO A 647 -8.29 -24.90 5.10
N LEU A 648 -9.40 -25.53 5.52
CA LEU A 648 -9.55 -26.19 6.82
C LEU A 648 -9.43 -27.71 6.75
N ASN A 649 -8.80 -28.22 5.68
CA ASN A 649 -8.53 -29.64 5.54
C ASN A 649 -7.41 -30.12 6.48
N GLU A 650 -7.77 -30.95 7.46
CA GLU A 650 -6.82 -31.46 8.46
C GLU A 650 -5.76 -32.39 7.86
N SER A 651 -6.11 -33.21 6.87
CA SER A 651 -5.16 -34.14 6.24
C SER A 651 -4.03 -33.38 5.52
N ALA A 652 -4.36 -32.27 4.87
CA ALA A 652 -3.35 -31.39 4.26
C ALA A 652 -2.52 -30.63 5.30
N LEU A 653 -3.14 -30.16 6.38
CA LEU A 653 -2.45 -29.57 7.52
C LEU A 653 -1.39 -30.54 8.08
N GLN A 654 -1.83 -31.75 8.40
CA GLN A 654 -1.00 -32.81 8.94
C GLN A 654 0.17 -33.13 8.02
N LYS A 655 -0.10 -33.38 6.72
CA LYS A 655 0.95 -33.72 5.76
C LYS A 655 1.98 -32.60 5.63
N LYS A 656 1.57 -31.33 5.62
CA LYS A 656 2.50 -30.18 5.59
C LYS A 656 3.39 -30.13 6.82
N ILE A 657 2.83 -30.32 8.01
CA ILE A 657 3.57 -30.31 9.28
C ILE A 657 4.63 -31.42 9.28
N VAL A 658 4.22 -32.66 8.96
CA VAL A 658 5.13 -33.82 8.92
C VAL A 658 6.28 -33.59 7.93
N LEU A 659 5.98 -33.16 6.70
CA LEU A 659 7.02 -32.91 5.69
C LEU A 659 7.98 -31.77 6.08
N LEU A 660 7.49 -30.72 6.75
CA LEU A 660 8.35 -29.62 7.23
C LEU A 660 9.24 -30.07 8.37
N ILE A 661 8.73 -30.89 9.30
CA ILE A 661 9.51 -31.45 10.40
C ILE A 661 10.62 -32.37 9.88
N GLU A 662 10.31 -33.26 8.92
CA GLU A 662 11.30 -34.15 8.31
C GLU A 662 12.41 -33.39 7.55
N GLN A 663 12.13 -32.17 7.09
CA GLN A 663 13.11 -31.26 6.49
C GLN A 663 13.88 -30.40 7.51
N GLY A 664 13.64 -30.56 8.82
CA GLY A 664 14.24 -29.75 9.88
C GLY A 664 13.68 -28.33 10.00
N LYS A 665 12.53 -28.05 9.36
CA LYS A 665 11.89 -26.72 9.29
C LYS A 665 10.82 -26.54 10.37
N HIS A 666 11.18 -26.79 11.63
CA HIS A 666 10.25 -26.79 12.77
C HIS A 666 9.45 -25.48 12.93
N SER A 667 10.09 -24.32 12.76
CA SER A 667 9.40 -23.03 12.87
C SER A 667 8.32 -22.83 11.80
N PHE A 668 8.54 -23.35 10.59
CA PHE A 668 7.54 -23.30 9.52
C PHE A 668 6.38 -24.25 9.80
N ALA A 669 6.65 -25.43 10.39
CA ALA A 669 5.60 -26.37 10.78
C ALA A 669 4.64 -25.74 11.81
N HIS A 670 5.17 -25.08 12.85
CA HIS A 670 4.36 -24.32 13.81
C HIS A 670 3.59 -23.18 13.13
N SER A 671 4.22 -22.45 12.21
CA SER A 671 3.54 -21.37 11.48
C SER A 671 2.35 -21.88 10.65
N VAL A 672 2.47 -23.05 10.01
CA VAL A 672 1.37 -23.67 9.26
C VAL A 672 0.22 -24.04 10.20
N TYR A 673 0.54 -24.59 11.37
CA TYR A 673 -0.44 -24.92 12.41
C TYR A 673 -1.16 -23.69 12.98
N ASP A 674 -0.42 -22.67 13.39
CA ASP A 674 -0.99 -21.44 13.96
C ASP A 674 -1.91 -20.72 12.96
N ASN A 675 -1.52 -20.71 11.68
CA ASN A 675 -2.35 -20.16 10.62
C ASN A 675 -3.66 -20.94 10.44
N PHE A 676 -3.60 -22.27 10.53
CA PHE A 676 -4.80 -23.12 10.45
C PHE A 676 -5.73 -22.85 11.62
N ILE A 677 -5.23 -22.82 12.86
CA ILE A 677 -6.04 -22.51 14.06
C ILE A 677 -6.71 -21.16 13.93
N ARG A 678 -5.96 -20.14 13.51
CA ARG A 678 -6.51 -18.79 13.34
C ARG A 678 -7.66 -18.78 12.33
N LEU A 679 -7.49 -19.48 11.20
CA LEU A 679 -8.53 -19.58 10.17
C LEU A 679 -9.73 -20.40 10.65
N TYR A 680 -9.49 -21.49 11.38
CA TYR A 680 -10.54 -22.32 11.98
C TYR A 680 -11.40 -21.49 12.94
N LYS A 681 -10.76 -20.73 13.83
CA LYS A 681 -11.43 -19.81 14.75
C LYS A 681 -12.16 -18.67 14.05
N GLU A 682 -11.60 -18.16 12.95
CA GLU A 682 -12.25 -17.12 12.17
C GLU A 682 -13.55 -17.61 11.52
N LEU A 683 -13.55 -18.81 10.94
CA LEU A 683 -14.68 -19.37 10.18
C LEU A 683 -15.73 -20.02 11.09
N TYR A 684 -15.32 -20.83 12.07
CA TYR A 684 -16.23 -21.56 12.95
C TYR A 684 -16.51 -20.86 14.28
N LYS A 685 -15.77 -19.81 14.62
CA LYS A 685 -15.87 -19.11 15.93
C LYS A 685 -15.59 -19.98 17.15
N GLU A 686 -14.91 -21.11 16.93
CA GLU A 686 -14.52 -22.09 17.94
C GLU A 686 -13.00 -22.31 17.93
N ASP A 687 -12.44 -22.73 19.05
CA ASP A 687 -11.01 -23.06 19.12
C ASP A 687 -10.78 -24.46 18.54
N TYR A 688 -9.70 -24.62 17.76
CA TYR A 688 -9.31 -25.92 17.20
C TYR A 688 -8.82 -26.85 18.31
N SER A 689 -9.36 -28.07 18.37
CA SER A 689 -9.18 -28.99 19.51
C SER A 689 -7.96 -29.90 19.42
N VAL A 690 -7.39 -30.12 18.23
CA VAL A 690 -6.26 -31.04 18.03
C VAL A 690 -4.94 -30.32 18.27
N ASP A 691 -4.11 -30.82 19.19
CA ASP A 691 -2.79 -30.26 19.51
C ASP A 691 -1.79 -30.54 18.37
N PHE A 692 -0.83 -29.63 18.19
CA PHE A 692 0.30 -29.78 17.27
C PHE A 692 1.02 -31.13 17.43
N LYS A 693 1.14 -31.64 18.66
CA LYS A 693 1.80 -32.94 18.91
C LYS A 693 1.00 -34.12 18.37
N ASP A 694 -0.33 -34.06 18.48
CA ASP A 694 -1.21 -35.14 18.05
C ASP A 694 -1.28 -35.23 16.52
N LEU A 695 -1.14 -34.09 15.83
CA LEU A 695 -0.95 -34.02 14.38
C LEU A 695 0.33 -34.75 13.93
N ILE A 696 1.37 -34.78 14.75
CA ILE A 696 2.66 -35.42 14.39
C ILE A 696 2.58 -36.95 14.57
N THR A 697 1.91 -37.43 15.61
CA THR A 697 1.82 -38.87 15.93
C THR A 697 0.77 -39.58 15.09
N GLY A 698 -0.25 -38.87 14.59
CA GLY A 698 -1.33 -39.45 13.78
C GLY A 698 -2.38 -40.23 14.58
N ASP A 699 -2.38 -40.06 15.91
CA ASP A 699 -3.26 -40.78 16.85
C ASP A 699 -4.50 -39.95 17.26
N TYR A 700 -5.29 -39.47 16.30
CA TYR A 700 -6.59 -38.84 16.58
C TYR A 700 -7.63 -39.22 15.53
N GLU A 701 -8.88 -39.42 15.96
CA GLU A 701 -9.99 -39.70 15.03
C GLU A 701 -10.39 -38.41 14.30
N VAL A 702 -10.41 -38.47 12.96
CA VAL A 702 -10.93 -37.41 12.09
C VAL A 702 -12.44 -37.29 12.36
N VAL A 703 -12.90 -36.13 12.83
CA VAL A 703 -14.33 -35.85 13.10
C VAL A 703 -15.09 -35.53 11.82
#